data_AF-A0A3E2XNB2-F1
#
_entry.id   AF-A0A3E2XNB2-F1
#
_cell.length_a   1.000
_cell.length_b   1.000
_cell.length_c   1.000
_cell.angle_alpha   90.00
_cell.angle_beta   90.00
_cell.angle_gamma   90.00
#
_symmetry.space_group_name_H-M   'P 1'
#
loop_
_entity.id
_entity.type
_entity.pdbx_description
1 polymer ?
#
loop_
_entity_poly.entity_id
_entity_poly.type
_entity_poly.pdbx_seq_one_letter_code
_entity_poly.pdbx_strand_id
1 'polypeptide(L)'
;MGGFDMAGCTPENWSLQELSSALQDTHKDHKKIVVPMFQRGSGRWGKEQERTFIDSLIKGYPVGTMLFYKTVENNIETYILVDGLQRGNCIRKYMNNPTEFFYDSSISDDFCKNILKIVKRNNEEDYHIIRTLLTDFIKKQKTFKNLQYYNPAKEIAEKFGAGYECIGDLITTITDFFEERQDLYDSIANTIIPVIVYSGDEATLPEIFDRINSKGTPLDKYEIYAAAWPINEKYTISNTRIVEYVIAKYDAFVSDGYKIYGYNREDMRVTKKVTAFEYLFGLSKFLVDKYEILGFNRNLSSDTVNPLAYELVNACLNDSDKIKTLYMRLRDINLDELESALCKSIEFVNNAISVVTKFKGNSRNTNKIFHSKYQILSMISTTFKEMYAEGDFSIVSTTWNDRKNIIARNLIHYYVYDILTNYWSEGGTGKIHAAAKPNRYMNEISSRAWMAALDSFFEKSMLRSEKKSFANPKNEELVFLNCIYLKTFTAMDQLSIEKFDVEHIAPKEQMRRLIETCDGEGLPVSCIANLCYLPEYVNRSKKDKNFYQDKKYLLHVKLKDVETKYSFTEQEDLDWMDIPYEKNDFPVLKEYYTDFCTKRFEKIKHLFCASMEIEYEDIVNEEPEIVQKVVSPSKNKESNKRVKFADKCVIKLAQEMNSELVKVGRSTYISTDGSKGYVITTSKAYRQGNREKYWFAYRRNPLGDLKKCKEKYVVYGCKDENTMICLPVSEIEKSLDRLNLSTDEDGMITHWHMVFFKDSAGIVTWMLSRPEIEEINVNKYVI
;
A
#
# COMPACT_ATOMS: atom_id res chain seq x y z
N MET A 1 -64.47 -15.68 -24.78
CA MET A 1 -64.01 -14.66 -23.82
C MET A 1 -62.80 -15.23 -23.11
N GLY A 2 -61.59 -14.93 -23.60
CA GLY A 2 -60.35 -15.32 -22.91
C GLY A 2 -60.10 -14.32 -21.79
N GLY A 3 -60.13 -14.80 -20.56
CA GLY A 3 -59.86 -13.98 -19.38
C GLY A 3 -58.42 -13.46 -19.42
N PHE A 4 -58.26 -12.16 -19.18
CA PHE A 4 -56.97 -11.61 -18.78
C PHE A 4 -56.66 -12.18 -17.38
N ASP A 5 -55.65 -13.03 -17.25
CA ASP A 5 -55.06 -13.33 -15.94
C ASP A 5 -54.46 -12.02 -15.41
N MET A 6 -55.16 -11.38 -14.47
CA MET A 6 -54.66 -10.19 -13.81
C MET A 6 -53.44 -10.57 -12.96
N ALA A 7 -52.31 -9.91 -13.20
CA ALA A 7 -51.16 -9.99 -12.31
C ALA A 7 -51.61 -9.63 -10.88
N GLY A 8 -51.40 -10.55 -9.94
CA GLY A 8 -51.86 -10.42 -8.56
C GLY A 8 -50.78 -10.86 -7.56
N CYS A 9 -50.81 -10.25 -6.39
CA CYS A 9 -50.10 -10.74 -5.21
C CYS A 9 -51.10 -11.45 -4.32
N THR A 10 -50.86 -12.72 -4.01
CA THR A 10 -51.72 -13.52 -3.13
C THR A 10 -50.96 -13.91 -1.87
N PRO A 11 -51.56 -13.79 -0.66
CA PRO A 11 -50.95 -14.31 0.54
C PRO A 11 -51.12 -15.83 0.62
N GLU A 12 -50.04 -16.56 0.85
CA GLU A 12 -50.03 -17.97 1.24
C GLU A 12 -49.49 -18.10 2.67
N ASN A 13 -49.98 -19.09 3.42
CA ASN A 13 -49.51 -19.41 4.76
C ASN A 13 -48.51 -20.56 4.69
N TRP A 14 -47.34 -20.38 5.30
CA TRP A 14 -46.29 -21.40 5.33
C TRP A 14 -45.75 -21.56 6.74
N SER A 15 -45.62 -22.80 7.22
CA SER A 15 -44.84 -23.08 8.43
C SER A 15 -43.35 -22.94 8.16
N LEU A 16 -42.56 -22.66 9.21
CA LEU A 16 -41.10 -22.60 9.08
C LEU A 16 -40.50 -23.95 8.67
N GLN A 17 -41.11 -25.06 9.09
CA GLN A 17 -40.72 -26.41 8.69
C GLN A 17 -40.97 -26.65 7.19
N GLU A 18 -42.14 -26.28 6.66
CA GLU A 18 -42.44 -26.40 5.22
C GLU A 18 -41.47 -25.56 4.39
N LEU A 19 -41.17 -24.33 4.82
CA LEU A 19 -40.21 -23.46 4.15
C LEU A 19 -38.81 -24.04 4.11
N SER A 20 -38.32 -24.55 5.25
CA SER A 20 -37.01 -25.20 5.31
C SER A 20 -36.97 -26.45 4.42
N SER A 21 -38.04 -27.25 4.44
CA SER A 21 -38.15 -28.48 3.63
C SER A 21 -38.17 -28.16 2.13
N ALA A 22 -38.94 -27.15 1.71
CA ALA A 22 -39.03 -26.72 0.31
C ALA A 22 -37.74 -26.06 -0.20
N LEU A 23 -36.96 -25.41 0.68
CA LEU A 23 -35.61 -24.91 0.38
C LEU A 23 -34.58 -26.04 0.19
N GLN A 24 -34.82 -27.22 0.79
CA GLN A 24 -33.92 -28.37 0.78
C GLN A 24 -34.32 -29.45 -0.24
N ASP A 25 -35.39 -29.24 -1.01
CA ASP A 25 -35.90 -30.19 -2.00
C ASP A 25 -36.29 -31.56 -1.44
N THR A 26 -36.65 -31.63 -0.16
CA THR A 26 -37.32 -32.83 0.37
C THR A 26 -38.75 -32.80 -0.17
N HIS A 27 -39.02 -33.52 -1.27
CA HIS A 27 -40.28 -33.60 -2.02
C HIS A 27 -41.51 -34.11 -1.21
N LYS A 28 -41.78 -33.56 -0.03
CA LYS A 28 -42.93 -33.98 0.78
C LYS A 28 -44.25 -33.45 0.24
N ASP A 29 -44.27 -32.27 -0.40
CA ASP A 29 -45.52 -31.54 -0.67
C ASP A 29 -45.67 -30.97 -2.10
N HIS A 30 -44.97 -31.50 -3.11
CA HIS A 30 -44.97 -30.99 -4.51
C HIS A 30 -44.55 -29.51 -4.69
N LYS A 31 -44.00 -28.87 -3.66
CA LYS A 31 -43.46 -27.50 -3.70
C LYS A 31 -41.94 -27.52 -3.63
N LYS A 32 -41.27 -26.69 -4.44
CA LYS A 32 -39.82 -26.45 -4.36
C LYS A 32 -39.52 -24.96 -4.36
N ILE A 33 -38.56 -24.51 -3.55
CA ILE A 33 -38.07 -23.14 -3.57
C ILE A 33 -36.72 -23.09 -4.29
N VAL A 34 -36.60 -22.15 -5.23
CA VAL A 34 -35.39 -21.90 -6.02
C VAL A 34 -34.98 -20.44 -5.90
N VAL A 35 -33.71 -20.17 -6.14
CA VAL A 35 -33.11 -18.84 -6.08
C VAL A 35 -32.88 -18.33 -7.51
N PRO A 36 -33.22 -17.07 -7.84
CA PRO A 36 -32.96 -16.54 -9.18
C PRO A 36 -31.46 -16.35 -9.46
N MET A 37 -31.05 -16.43 -10.74
CA MET A 37 -29.63 -16.27 -11.15
C MET A 37 -29.02 -14.89 -10.85
N PHE A 38 -29.87 -13.89 -10.61
CA PHE A 38 -29.48 -12.52 -10.24
C PHE A 38 -29.41 -12.30 -8.73
N GLN A 39 -29.61 -13.34 -7.92
CA GLN A 39 -29.52 -13.24 -6.47
C GLN A 39 -28.08 -12.99 -5.99
N ARG A 40 -27.95 -12.24 -4.89
CA ARG A 40 -26.69 -12.00 -4.18
C ARG A 40 -26.30 -13.14 -3.24
N GLY A 41 -25.00 -13.25 -2.95
CA GLY A 41 -24.42 -14.29 -2.09
C GLY A 41 -25.12 -14.51 -0.75
N SER A 42 -25.10 -15.75 -0.25
CA SER A 42 -25.84 -16.19 0.94
C SER A 42 -25.29 -15.68 2.29
N GLY A 43 -24.07 -15.14 2.30
CA GLY A 43 -23.31 -14.76 3.51
C GLY A 43 -23.37 -13.29 3.91
N ARG A 44 -24.46 -12.57 3.60
CA ARG A 44 -24.60 -11.13 3.93
C ARG A 44 -24.94 -10.88 5.39
N TRP A 45 -25.68 -11.79 6.04
CA TRP A 45 -25.91 -11.71 7.47
C TRP A 45 -24.68 -12.20 8.23
N GLY A 46 -24.15 -11.33 9.09
CA GLY A 46 -23.18 -11.73 10.11
C GLY A 46 -23.84 -12.60 11.18
N LYS A 47 -23.03 -13.35 11.95
CA LYS A 47 -23.53 -14.23 13.02
C LYS A 47 -24.44 -13.53 14.03
N GLU A 48 -24.20 -12.25 14.31
CA GLU A 48 -25.02 -11.45 15.22
C GLU A 48 -26.42 -11.16 14.67
N GLN A 49 -26.53 -10.88 13.36
CA GLN A 49 -27.82 -10.67 12.70
C GLN A 49 -28.62 -11.97 12.64
N GLU A 50 -27.96 -13.09 12.32
CA GLU A 50 -28.57 -14.42 12.38
C GLU A 50 -29.09 -14.73 13.79
N ARG A 51 -28.26 -14.50 14.82
CA ARG A 51 -28.63 -14.68 16.22
C ARG A 51 -29.83 -13.83 16.63
N THR A 52 -29.84 -12.56 16.26
CA THR A 52 -30.95 -11.62 16.59
C THR A 52 -32.25 -12.05 15.93
N PHE A 53 -32.18 -12.54 14.70
CA PHE A 53 -33.35 -13.06 13.98
C PHE A 53 -33.91 -14.32 14.64
N ILE A 54 -33.06 -15.29 15.01
CA ILE A 54 -33.50 -16.49 15.73
C ILE A 54 -34.02 -16.16 17.13
N ASP A 55 -33.41 -15.20 17.84
CA ASP A 55 -33.93 -14.71 19.13
C ASP A 55 -35.34 -14.12 18.99
N SER A 56 -35.62 -13.44 17.88
CA SER A 56 -36.96 -12.93 17.57
C SER A 56 -37.97 -14.08 17.40
N LEU A 57 -37.59 -15.17 16.73
CA LEU A 57 -38.42 -16.38 16.62
C LEU A 57 -38.66 -17.04 17.99
N ILE A 58 -37.61 -17.18 18.79
CA ILE A 58 -37.69 -17.76 20.15
C ILE A 58 -38.65 -16.96 21.04
N LYS A 59 -38.65 -15.62 20.91
CA LYS A 59 -39.52 -14.73 21.68
C LYS A 59 -40.93 -14.56 21.09
N GLY A 60 -41.22 -15.16 19.93
CA GLY A 60 -42.51 -15.01 19.24
C GLY A 60 -42.74 -13.63 18.63
N TYR A 61 -41.67 -12.90 18.30
CA TYR A 61 -41.77 -11.59 17.65
C TYR A 61 -42.03 -11.74 16.13
N PRO A 62 -42.69 -10.75 15.48
CA PRO A 62 -42.91 -10.78 14.04
C PRO A 62 -41.59 -10.67 13.27
N VAL A 63 -41.38 -11.56 12.29
CA VAL A 63 -40.10 -11.69 11.54
C VAL A 63 -40.14 -11.21 10.08
N GLY A 64 -41.23 -10.54 9.68
CA GLY A 64 -41.45 -10.03 8.32
C GLY A 64 -41.97 -11.08 7.34
N THR A 65 -42.34 -10.64 6.14
CA THR A 65 -42.87 -11.50 5.07
C THR A 65 -41.75 -12.05 4.17
N MET A 66 -42.06 -13.05 3.34
CA MET A 66 -41.26 -13.41 2.18
C MET A 66 -42.02 -13.11 0.89
N LEU A 67 -41.29 -12.87 -0.20
CA LEU A 67 -41.89 -12.71 -1.52
C LEU A 67 -41.38 -13.81 -2.45
N PHE A 68 -42.32 -14.59 -2.96
CA PHE A 68 -42.07 -15.60 -3.99
C PHE A 68 -42.70 -15.21 -5.31
N TYR A 69 -42.13 -15.73 -6.39
CA TYR A 69 -42.77 -15.84 -7.68
C TYR A 69 -43.10 -17.31 -7.97
N LYS A 70 -44.34 -17.60 -8.34
CA LYS A 70 -44.80 -18.98 -8.55
C LYS A 70 -44.83 -19.31 -10.03
N THR A 71 -44.17 -20.40 -10.41
CA THR A 71 -44.35 -21.08 -11.69
C THR A 71 -44.79 -22.52 -11.47
N VAL A 72 -45.51 -23.09 -12.42
CA VAL A 72 -45.96 -24.49 -12.37
C VAL A 72 -45.36 -25.22 -13.55
N GLU A 73 -44.46 -26.16 -13.27
CA GLU A 73 -43.83 -27.01 -14.28
C GLU A 73 -44.03 -28.48 -13.91
N ASN A 74 -44.59 -29.29 -14.81
CA ASN A 74 -44.76 -30.74 -14.62
C ASN A 74 -45.47 -31.13 -13.30
N ASN A 75 -46.54 -30.42 -12.92
CA ASN A 75 -47.26 -30.58 -11.64
C ASN A 75 -46.41 -30.35 -10.38
N ILE A 76 -45.26 -29.68 -10.50
CA ILE A 76 -44.45 -29.22 -9.37
C ILE A 76 -44.57 -27.70 -9.30
N GLU A 77 -44.98 -27.20 -8.14
CA GLU A 77 -45.03 -25.78 -7.86
C GLU A 77 -43.62 -25.28 -7.53
N THR A 78 -43.08 -24.43 -8.39
CA THR A 78 -41.76 -23.83 -8.24
C THR A 78 -41.92 -22.42 -7.73
N TYR A 79 -41.34 -22.13 -6.57
CA TYR A 79 -41.35 -20.81 -5.96
C TYR A 79 -39.96 -20.18 -6.08
N ILE A 80 -39.82 -19.15 -6.91
CA ILE A 80 -38.60 -18.36 -7.03
C ILE A 80 -38.56 -17.33 -5.89
N LEU A 81 -37.53 -17.38 -5.06
CA LEU A 81 -37.35 -16.51 -3.90
C LEU A 81 -36.88 -15.11 -4.32
N VAL A 82 -37.80 -14.14 -4.31
CA VAL A 82 -37.56 -12.74 -4.72
C VAL A 82 -37.08 -11.89 -3.55
N ASP A 83 -37.72 -12.00 -2.37
CA ASP A 83 -37.29 -11.35 -1.13
C ASP A 83 -37.34 -12.31 0.07
N GLY A 84 -36.38 -12.13 0.98
CA GLY A 84 -36.28 -12.94 2.20
C GLY A 84 -35.17 -13.98 2.18
N LEU A 85 -34.20 -13.93 1.25
CA LEU A 85 -33.09 -14.90 1.17
C LEU A 85 -32.37 -15.12 2.50
N GLN A 86 -31.99 -14.04 3.18
CA GLN A 86 -31.25 -14.12 4.44
C GLN A 86 -32.11 -14.71 5.57
N ARG A 87 -33.39 -14.35 5.63
CA ARG A 87 -34.37 -14.93 6.55
C ARG A 87 -34.54 -16.43 6.29
N GLY A 88 -34.77 -16.81 5.03
CA GLY A 88 -34.87 -18.20 4.60
C GLY A 88 -33.61 -19.01 4.91
N ASN A 89 -32.42 -18.43 4.72
CA ASN A 89 -31.16 -19.08 5.10
C ASN A 89 -31.09 -19.35 6.61
N CYS A 90 -31.42 -18.33 7.41
CA CYS A 90 -31.36 -18.41 8.86
C CYS A 90 -32.38 -19.43 9.41
N ILE A 91 -33.62 -19.42 8.89
CA ILE A 91 -34.66 -20.43 9.20
C ILE A 91 -34.12 -21.82 8.91
N ARG A 92 -33.59 -22.03 7.71
CA ARG A 92 -33.06 -23.32 7.27
C ARG A 92 -31.89 -23.80 8.14
N LYS A 93 -30.93 -22.92 8.46
CA LYS A 93 -29.81 -23.22 9.37
C LYS A 93 -30.32 -23.66 10.74
N TYR A 94 -31.26 -22.92 11.31
CA TYR A 94 -31.87 -23.26 12.59
C TYR A 94 -32.63 -24.58 12.54
N MET A 95 -33.40 -24.84 11.47
CA MET A 95 -34.14 -26.11 11.34
C MET A 95 -33.22 -27.33 11.22
N ASN A 96 -32.04 -27.17 10.58
CA ASN A 96 -31.06 -28.25 10.40
C ASN A 96 -30.14 -28.47 11.60
N ASN A 97 -29.84 -27.40 12.33
CA ASN A 97 -28.93 -27.44 13.47
C ASN A 97 -29.35 -26.38 14.51
N PRO A 98 -30.46 -26.59 15.23
CA PRO A 98 -30.96 -25.60 16.19
C PRO A 98 -29.99 -25.39 17.37
N THR A 99 -29.13 -26.39 17.65
CA THR A 99 -28.14 -26.33 18.72
C THR A 99 -27.01 -25.33 18.47
N GLU A 100 -26.78 -24.92 17.20
CA GLU A 100 -25.82 -23.86 16.86
C GLU A 100 -26.22 -22.51 17.47
N PHE A 101 -27.51 -22.30 17.64
CA PHE A 101 -28.11 -21.10 18.23
C PHE A 101 -28.34 -21.21 19.73
N PHE A 102 -27.78 -22.25 20.36
CA PHE A 102 -27.77 -22.43 21.82
C PHE A 102 -26.49 -21.84 22.42
N TYR A 103 -26.63 -21.03 23.46
CA TYR A 103 -25.52 -20.31 24.10
C TYR A 103 -25.57 -20.49 25.62
N ASP A 104 -24.49 -20.16 26.31
CA ASP A 104 -24.45 -20.19 27.79
C ASP A 104 -25.55 -19.34 28.42
N SER A 105 -25.93 -18.23 27.78
CA SER A 105 -27.05 -17.38 28.18
C SER A 105 -28.42 -18.04 28.03
N SER A 106 -28.53 -19.15 27.30
CA SER A 106 -29.75 -19.94 27.16
C SER A 106 -30.04 -20.78 28.40
N ILE A 107 -29.07 -20.95 29.30
CA ILE A 107 -29.19 -21.70 30.55
C ILE A 107 -29.36 -20.71 31.71
N SER A 108 -30.52 -20.77 32.37
CA SER A 108 -30.89 -19.86 33.47
C SER A 108 -30.08 -20.14 34.74
N ASP A 109 -29.94 -19.12 35.58
CA ASP A 109 -29.30 -19.26 36.89
C ASP A 109 -30.08 -20.25 37.78
N ASP A 110 -31.42 -20.27 37.70
CA ASP A 110 -32.27 -21.22 38.43
C ASP A 110 -31.98 -22.68 38.05
N PHE A 111 -31.76 -22.95 36.76
CA PHE A 111 -31.37 -24.29 36.32
C PHE A 111 -30.00 -24.69 36.89
N CYS A 112 -29.01 -23.79 36.80
CA CYS A 112 -27.67 -24.05 37.36
C CYS A 112 -27.75 -24.27 38.88
N LYS A 113 -28.58 -23.51 39.59
CA LYS A 113 -28.84 -23.68 41.02
C LYS A 113 -29.40 -25.05 41.36
N ASN A 114 -30.34 -25.56 40.56
CA ASN A 114 -30.89 -26.90 40.74
C ASN A 114 -29.82 -27.98 40.55
N ILE A 115 -28.97 -27.86 39.53
CA ILE A 115 -27.84 -28.76 39.30
C ILE A 115 -26.85 -28.72 40.47
N LEU A 116 -26.47 -27.52 40.95
CA LEU A 116 -25.56 -27.39 42.10
C LEU A 116 -26.13 -28.02 43.38
N LYS A 117 -27.44 -27.89 43.61
CA LYS A 117 -28.12 -28.53 44.74
C LYS A 117 -27.98 -30.06 44.70
N ILE A 118 -28.08 -30.67 43.51
CA ILE A 118 -27.94 -32.12 43.31
C ILE A 118 -26.50 -32.58 43.61
N VAL A 119 -25.50 -31.81 43.17
CA VAL A 119 -24.08 -32.10 43.46
C VAL A 119 -23.60 -31.57 44.82
N LYS A 120 -24.51 -31.12 45.68
CA LYS A 120 -24.25 -30.61 47.05
C LYS A 120 -23.25 -29.42 47.08
N ARG A 121 -23.38 -28.51 46.11
CA ARG A 121 -22.63 -27.24 46.00
C ARG A 121 -23.59 -26.04 46.08
N ASN A 122 -23.04 -24.84 46.32
CA ASN A 122 -23.84 -23.61 46.47
C ASN A 122 -23.07 -22.34 46.07
N ASN A 123 -22.06 -22.44 45.19
CA ASN A 123 -21.32 -21.25 44.73
C ASN A 123 -21.83 -20.82 43.35
N GLU A 124 -22.33 -19.59 43.22
CA GLU A 124 -22.83 -19.05 41.94
C GLU A 124 -21.72 -18.93 40.88
N GLU A 125 -20.46 -18.81 41.28
CA GLU A 125 -19.31 -18.80 40.35
C GLU A 125 -19.21 -20.10 39.54
N ASP A 126 -19.75 -21.21 40.05
CA ASP A 126 -19.74 -22.51 39.38
C ASP A 126 -20.76 -22.61 38.23
N TYR A 127 -21.68 -21.64 38.08
CA TYR A 127 -22.66 -21.63 36.99
C TYR A 127 -22.02 -21.66 35.61
N HIS A 128 -20.88 -20.98 35.43
CA HIS A 128 -20.15 -20.99 34.17
C HIS A 128 -19.69 -22.39 33.78
N ILE A 129 -19.27 -23.22 34.74
CA ILE A 129 -18.81 -24.59 34.49
C ILE A 129 -19.95 -25.45 33.94
N ILE A 130 -21.13 -25.38 34.57
CA ILE A 130 -22.33 -26.12 34.12
C ILE A 130 -22.74 -25.65 32.71
N ARG A 131 -22.77 -24.34 32.51
CA ARG A 131 -23.11 -23.72 31.21
C ARG A 131 -22.21 -24.23 30.10
N THR A 132 -20.90 -24.15 30.28
CA THR A 132 -19.93 -24.59 29.27
C THR A 132 -20.06 -26.08 28.96
N LEU A 133 -20.16 -26.95 29.97
CA LEU A 133 -20.30 -28.39 29.76
C LEU A 133 -21.55 -28.75 28.95
N LEU A 134 -22.71 -28.18 29.31
CA LEU A 134 -23.97 -28.49 28.62
C LEU A 134 -24.04 -27.85 27.23
N THR A 135 -23.53 -26.63 27.07
CA THR A 135 -23.44 -25.97 25.75
C THR A 135 -22.53 -26.77 24.80
N ASP A 136 -21.37 -27.22 25.27
CA ASP A 136 -20.43 -28.00 24.46
C ASP A 136 -20.98 -29.39 24.13
N PHE A 137 -21.71 -30.00 25.05
CA PHE A 137 -22.41 -31.26 24.80
C PHE A 137 -23.46 -31.10 23.71
N ILE A 138 -24.37 -30.13 23.85
CA ILE A 138 -25.54 -30.02 22.97
C ILE A 138 -25.15 -29.58 21.55
N LYS A 139 -24.16 -28.71 21.41
CA LYS A 139 -23.66 -28.27 20.09
C LYS A 139 -23.11 -29.40 19.23
N LYS A 140 -22.64 -30.50 19.85
CA LYS A 140 -22.16 -31.68 19.14
C LYS A 140 -23.31 -32.54 18.57
N GLN A 141 -24.52 -32.41 19.13
CA GLN A 141 -25.66 -33.28 18.78
C GLN A 141 -26.41 -32.81 17.54
N LYS A 142 -26.38 -31.51 17.23
CA LYS A 142 -27.12 -30.88 16.13
C LYS A 142 -28.65 -31.00 16.20
N THR A 143 -29.20 -31.64 17.22
CA THR A 143 -30.64 -31.79 17.46
C THR A 143 -30.90 -31.81 18.97
N PHE A 144 -32.12 -31.48 19.40
CA PHE A 144 -32.59 -31.67 20.78
C PHE A 144 -33.32 -33.01 20.98
N LYS A 145 -33.59 -33.74 19.90
CA LYS A 145 -34.43 -34.94 19.91
C LYS A 145 -33.63 -36.20 20.24
N ASN A 146 -34.21 -37.09 21.04
CA ASN A 146 -33.70 -38.45 21.33
C ASN A 146 -32.25 -38.47 21.85
N LEU A 147 -31.90 -37.55 22.75
CA LEU A 147 -30.54 -37.44 23.29
C LEU A 147 -30.32 -38.33 24.52
N GLN A 148 -29.06 -38.67 24.78
CA GLN A 148 -28.65 -39.42 25.97
C GLN A 148 -27.83 -38.51 26.90
N TYR A 149 -28.26 -38.39 28.16
CA TYR A 149 -27.68 -37.44 29.10
C TYR A 149 -26.75 -38.06 30.16
N TYR A 150 -26.44 -39.36 30.06
CA TYR A 150 -25.52 -40.03 30.99
C TYR A 150 -24.13 -39.40 31.01
N ASN A 151 -23.54 -39.16 29.84
CA ASN A 151 -22.20 -38.58 29.73
C ASN A 151 -22.12 -37.15 30.31
N PRO A 152 -22.97 -36.18 29.93
CA PRO A 152 -22.91 -34.85 30.53
C PRO A 152 -23.23 -34.86 32.04
N ALA A 153 -24.14 -35.73 32.50
CA ALA A 153 -24.42 -35.89 33.93
C ALA A 153 -23.19 -36.42 34.70
N LYS A 154 -22.51 -37.42 34.14
CA LYS A 154 -21.27 -37.98 34.72
C LYS A 154 -20.16 -36.94 34.76
N GLU A 155 -19.94 -36.19 33.68
CA GLU A 155 -18.92 -35.13 33.63
C GLU A 155 -19.18 -34.05 34.67
N ILE A 156 -20.43 -33.63 34.87
CA ILE A 156 -20.82 -32.68 35.93
C ILE A 156 -20.52 -33.27 37.31
N ALA A 157 -20.92 -34.51 37.59
CA ALA A 157 -20.68 -35.17 38.88
C ALA A 157 -19.17 -35.27 39.19
N GLU A 158 -18.36 -35.71 38.23
CA GLU A 158 -16.90 -35.81 38.35
C GLU A 158 -16.26 -34.43 38.58
N LYS A 159 -16.69 -33.40 37.84
CA LYS A 159 -16.15 -32.05 37.94
C LYS A 159 -16.35 -31.43 39.33
N PHE A 160 -17.48 -31.72 39.97
CA PHE A 160 -17.80 -31.20 41.30
C PHE A 160 -17.42 -32.15 42.45
N GLY A 161 -16.92 -33.36 42.13
CA GLY A 161 -16.59 -34.41 43.10
C GLY A 161 -17.81 -35.01 43.78
N ALA A 162 -18.97 -34.96 43.15
CA ALA A 162 -20.19 -35.62 43.62
C ALA A 162 -20.17 -37.08 43.15
N GLY A 163 -20.30 -38.03 44.08
CA GLY A 163 -20.26 -39.47 43.76
C GLY A 163 -21.36 -39.91 42.78
N TYR A 164 -21.25 -41.14 42.26
CA TYR A 164 -22.15 -41.68 41.22
C TYR A 164 -23.64 -41.70 41.60
N GLU A 165 -23.99 -41.60 42.88
CA GLU A 165 -25.37 -41.60 43.38
C GLU A 165 -26.22 -40.44 42.82
N CYS A 166 -25.62 -39.28 42.53
CA CYS A 166 -26.36 -38.11 42.04
C CYS A 166 -26.61 -38.13 40.52
N ILE A 167 -26.03 -39.08 39.79
CA ILE A 167 -26.12 -39.12 38.31
C ILE A 167 -27.55 -39.32 37.84
N GLY A 168 -28.35 -40.14 38.54
CA GLY A 168 -29.76 -40.35 38.19
C GLY A 168 -30.55 -39.04 38.23
N ASP A 169 -30.44 -38.28 39.32
CA ASP A 169 -31.12 -36.99 39.49
C ASP A 169 -30.63 -35.93 38.49
N LEU A 170 -29.33 -35.93 38.18
CA LEU A 170 -28.76 -35.08 37.14
C LEU A 170 -29.32 -35.42 35.75
N ILE A 171 -29.42 -36.71 35.40
CA ILE A 171 -30.01 -37.14 34.12
C ILE A 171 -31.45 -36.65 34.02
N THR A 172 -32.27 -36.84 35.05
CA THR A 172 -33.67 -36.38 35.06
C THR A 172 -33.73 -34.86 34.85
N THR A 173 -32.97 -34.09 35.63
CA THR A 173 -32.98 -32.62 35.55
C THR A 173 -32.51 -32.10 34.18
N ILE A 174 -31.48 -32.72 33.61
CA ILE A 174 -30.97 -32.35 32.27
C ILE A 174 -31.98 -32.75 31.18
N THR A 175 -32.65 -33.89 31.35
CA THR A 175 -33.68 -34.37 30.41
C THR A 175 -34.82 -33.37 30.33
N ASP A 176 -35.43 -33.02 31.48
CA ASP A 176 -36.54 -32.07 31.55
C ASP A 176 -36.18 -30.73 30.87
N PHE A 177 -34.97 -30.21 31.15
CA PHE A 177 -34.51 -28.95 30.56
C PHE A 177 -34.37 -28.99 29.03
N PHE A 178 -33.88 -30.09 28.46
CA PHE A 178 -33.73 -30.20 27.01
C PHE A 178 -35.00 -30.65 26.30
N GLU A 179 -35.92 -31.33 26.99
CA GLU A 179 -37.28 -31.58 26.48
C GLU A 179 -38.02 -30.25 26.28
N GLU A 180 -37.93 -29.30 27.20
CA GLU A 180 -38.46 -27.94 27.00
C GLU A 180 -37.87 -27.24 25.76
N ARG A 181 -36.59 -27.51 25.42
CA ARG A 181 -35.97 -26.95 24.20
C ARG A 181 -36.42 -27.65 22.93
N GLN A 182 -36.70 -28.95 23.00
CA GLN A 182 -37.32 -29.68 21.91
C GLN A 182 -38.75 -29.16 21.66
N ASP A 183 -39.54 -28.95 22.71
CA ASP A 183 -40.89 -28.38 22.60
C ASP A 183 -40.88 -26.97 22.00
N LEU A 184 -39.94 -26.12 22.43
CA LEU A 184 -39.75 -24.79 21.87
C LEU A 184 -39.37 -24.87 20.37
N TYR A 185 -38.47 -25.78 20.00
CA TYR A 185 -38.13 -26.02 18.60
C TYR A 185 -39.35 -26.43 17.79
N ASP A 186 -40.15 -27.39 18.28
CA ASP A 186 -41.35 -27.87 17.61
C ASP A 186 -42.41 -26.75 17.46
N SER A 187 -42.54 -25.87 18.45
CA SER A 187 -43.37 -24.67 18.36
C SER A 187 -42.89 -23.70 17.27
N ILE A 188 -41.57 -23.45 17.19
CA ILE A 188 -40.98 -22.57 16.17
C ILE A 188 -41.14 -23.20 14.79
N ALA A 189 -40.89 -24.50 14.64
CA ALA A 189 -41.04 -25.25 13.38
C ALA A 189 -42.46 -25.14 12.82
N ASN A 190 -43.48 -25.19 13.70
CA ASN A 190 -44.90 -25.08 13.34
C ASN A 190 -45.41 -23.62 13.23
N THR A 191 -44.56 -22.62 13.49
CA THR A 191 -44.96 -21.21 13.37
C THR A 191 -45.29 -20.87 11.94
N ILE A 192 -46.49 -20.34 11.71
CA ILE A 192 -46.99 -19.94 10.39
C ILE A 192 -46.57 -18.49 10.11
N ILE A 193 -45.93 -18.27 8.96
CA ILE A 193 -45.64 -16.93 8.44
C ILE A 193 -46.36 -16.66 7.11
N PRO A 194 -46.84 -15.42 6.90
CA PRO A 194 -47.42 -15.03 5.62
C PRO A 194 -46.32 -14.83 4.57
N VAL A 195 -46.51 -15.50 3.44
CA VAL A 195 -45.69 -15.37 2.24
C VAL A 195 -46.53 -14.69 1.16
N ILE A 196 -45.98 -13.66 0.53
CA ILE A 196 -46.61 -13.01 -0.62
C ILE A 196 -46.15 -13.77 -1.87
N VAL A 197 -47.10 -14.19 -2.70
CA VAL A 197 -46.82 -14.91 -3.95
C VAL A 197 -47.29 -14.05 -5.12
N TYR A 198 -46.32 -13.65 -5.95
CA TYR A 198 -46.56 -12.95 -7.21
C TYR A 198 -46.73 -13.95 -8.35
N SER A 199 -47.75 -13.75 -9.18
CA SER A 199 -48.08 -14.63 -10.32
C SER A 199 -48.22 -13.86 -11.65
N GLY A 200 -47.57 -12.69 -11.77
CA GLY A 200 -47.59 -11.92 -13.01
C GLY A 200 -46.52 -12.34 -14.02
N ASP A 201 -46.16 -11.43 -14.92
CA ASP A 201 -45.17 -11.69 -15.96
C ASP A 201 -43.76 -11.84 -15.36
N GLU A 202 -43.08 -12.95 -15.70
CA GLU A 202 -41.71 -13.24 -15.26
C GLU A 202 -40.73 -12.13 -15.64
N ALA A 203 -40.96 -11.45 -16.78
CA ALA A 203 -40.12 -10.34 -17.25
C ALA A 203 -40.05 -9.17 -16.26
N THR A 204 -41.00 -9.08 -15.31
CA THR A 204 -41.04 -8.01 -14.30
C THR A 204 -40.23 -8.33 -13.02
N LEU A 205 -39.78 -9.58 -12.84
CA LEU A 205 -39.03 -10.01 -11.65
C LEU A 205 -37.79 -9.16 -11.35
N PRO A 206 -36.93 -8.85 -12.34
CA PRO A 206 -35.86 -7.86 -12.21
C PRO A 206 -36.26 -6.55 -11.52
N GLU A 207 -37.36 -5.94 -11.98
CA GLU A 207 -37.82 -4.64 -11.52
C GLU A 207 -38.41 -4.73 -10.12
N ILE A 208 -39.18 -5.79 -9.84
CA ILE A 208 -39.73 -6.05 -8.51
C ILE A 208 -38.58 -6.23 -7.50
N PHE A 209 -37.54 -7.00 -7.86
CA PHE A 209 -36.36 -7.22 -7.03
C PHE A 209 -35.63 -5.90 -6.71
N ASP A 210 -35.37 -5.06 -7.72
CA ASP A 210 -34.74 -3.76 -7.55
C ASP A 210 -35.57 -2.83 -6.63
N ARG A 211 -36.88 -2.74 -6.88
CA ARG A 211 -37.79 -1.87 -6.11
C ARG A 211 -37.89 -2.29 -4.64
N ILE A 212 -37.96 -3.58 -4.33
CA ILE A 212 -38.12 -4.06 -2.95
C ILE A 212 -36.84 -3.86 -2.15
N ASN A 213 -35.68 -4.11 -2.76
CA ASN A 213 -34.41 -3.97 -2.07
C ASN A 213 -33.92 -2.52 -1.94
N SER A 214 -34.63 -1.56 -2.56
CA SER A 214 -34.33 -0.12 -2.43
C SER A 214 -34.57 0.47 -1.04
N LYS A 215 -35.40 -0.17 -0.20
CA LYS A 215 -35.73 0.30 1.17
C LYS A 215 -35.09 -0.52 2.31
N GLY A 216 -34.53 -1.71 2.00
CA GLY A 216 -33.89 -2.62 2.95
C GLY A 216 -32.36 -2.44 3.02
N THR A 217 -31.59 -3.52 3.17
CA THR A 217 -30.13 -3.50 2.95
C THR A 217 -29.89 -3.21 1.46
N PRO A 218 -29.39 -2.01 1.09
CA PRO A 218 -29.35 -1.55 -0.29
C PRO A 218 -28.54 -2.50 -1.17
N LEU A 219 -29.04 -2.77 -2.38
CA LEU A 219 -28.25 -3.45 -3.41
C LEU A 219 -27.07 -2.58 -3.81
N ASP A 220 -25.92 -3.19 -4.04
CA ASP A 220 -24.86 -2.48 -4.74
C ASP A 220 -25.21 -2.31 -6.22
N LYS A 221 -24.52 -1.37 -6.89
CA LYS A 221 -24.82 -1.04 -8.29
C LYS A 221 -24.74 -2.25 -9.24
N TYR A 222 -23.90 -3.24 -8.95
CA TYR A 222 -23.75 -4.44 -9.79
C TYR A 222 -24.83 -5.47 -9.52
N GLU A 223 -25.31 -5.58 -8.29
CA GLU A 223 -26.48 -6.41 -7.97
C GLU A 223 -27.74 -5.88 -8.67
N ILE A 224 -27.89 -4.56 -8.77
CA ILE A 224 -28.96 -3.93 -9.57
C ILE A 224 -28.81 -4.32 -11.04
N TYR A 225 -27.60 -4.31 -11.59
CA TYR A 225 -27.36 -4.73 -12.98
C TYR A 225 -27.63 -6.22 -13.20
N ALA A 226 -27.28 -7.08 -12.23
CA ALA A 226 -27.56 -8.50 -12.29
C ALA A 226 -29.06 -8.77 -12.46
N ALA A 227 -29.88 -8.03 -11.70
CA ALA A 227 -31.32 -8.12 -11.79
C ALA A 227 -31.85 -7.48 -13.09
N ALA A 228 -31.49 -6.22 -13.36
CA ALA A 228 -32.11 -5.41 -14.40
C ALA A 228 -31.71 -5.74 -15.84
N TRP A 229 -30.59 -6.44 -16.06
CA TRP A 229 -30.13 -6.75 -17.42
C TRP A 229 -30.86 -7.98 -18.00
N PRO A 230 -31.03 -8.06 -19.33
CA PRO A 230 -31.79 -9.15 -19.95
C PRO A 230 -31.19 -10.54 -19.66
N ILE A 231 -31.95 -11.40 -18.99
CA ILE A 231 -31.53 -12.77 -18.60
C ILE A 231 -31.67 -13.76 -19.77
N ASN A 232 -32.60 -13.47 -20.69
CA ASN A 232 -32.90 -14.31 -21.84
C ASN A 232 -31.99 -14.03 -23.04
N GLU A 233 -31.24 -12.91 -23.02
CA GLU A 233 -30.24 -12.59 -24.04
C GLU A 233 -28.90 -13.24 -23.66
N LYS A 234 -28.64 -14.42 -24.25
CA LYS A 234 -27.41 -15.19 -24.01
C LYS A 234 -26.51 -15.22 -25.24
N TYR A 235 -25.21 -15.06 -25.00
CA TYR A 235 -24.14 -15.07 -25.98
C TYR A 235 -23.30 -16.33 -25.81
N THR A 236 -22.85 -16.91 -26.92
CA THR A 236 -21.91 -18.03 -26.87
C THR A 236 -20.50 -17.46 -26.82
N ILE A 237 -19.69 -17.88 -25.85
CA ILE A 237 -18.28 -17.47 -25.74
C ILE A 237 -17.35 -18.67 -25.86
N SER A 238 -16.15 -18.45 -26.39
CA SER A 238 -15.17 -19.52 -26.62
C SER A 238 -14.35 -19.84 -25.36
N ASN A 239 -14.02 -18.83 -24.56
CA ASN A 239 -13.13 -18.96 -23.40
C ASN A 239 -13.78 -19.71 -22.23
N THR A 240 -13.36 -20.95 -22.02
CA THR A 240 -13.87 -21.83 -20.97
C THR A 240 -13.54 -21.33 -19.57
N ARG A 241 -12.45 -20.59 -19.37
CA ARG A 241 -12.09 -20.06 -18.04
C ARG A 241 -13.11 -19.03 -17.55
N ILE A 242 -13.60 -18.17 -18.45
CA ILE A 242 -14.67 -17.20 -18.13
C ILE A 242 -15.93 -17.95 -17.69
N VAL A 243 -16.32 -18.99 -18.44
CA VAL A 243 -17.49 -19.84 -18.12
C VAL A 243 -17.31 -20.52 -16.75
N GLU A 244 -16.14 -21.09 -16.45
CA GLU A 244 -15.90 -21.75 -15.17
C GLU A 244 -15.95 -20.77 -13.98
N TYR A 245 -15.56 -19.49 -14.15
CA TYR A 245 -15.78 -18.48 -13.10
C TYR A 245 -17.27 -18.19 -12.86
N VAL A 246 -18.09 -18.19 -13.91
CA VAL A 246 -19.56 -18.04 -13.80
C VAL A 246 -20.17 -19.26 -13.13
N ILE A 247 -19.75 -20.46 -13.49
CA ILE A 247 -20.14 -21.72 -12.84
C ILE A 247 -19.78 -21.69 -11.36
N ALA A 248 -18.55 -21.28 -11.01
CA ALA A 248 -18.10 -21.20 -9.62
C ALA A 248 -18.92 -20.22 -8.76
N LYS A 249 -19.47 -19.15 -9.37
CA LYS A 249 -20.44 -18.27 -8.69
C LYS A 249 -21.69 -19.04 -8.30
N TYR A 250 -22.28 -19.78 -9.24
CA TYR A 250 -23.52 -20.51 -9.01
C TYR A 250 -23.33 -21.75 -8.13
N ASP A 251 -22.24 -22.48 -8.31
CA ASP A 251 -21.88 -23.64 -7.48
C ASP A 251 -21.68 -23.27 -6.00
N ALA A 252 -21.33 -22.01 -5.69
CA ALA A 252 -21.28 -21.55 -4.30
C ALA A 252 -22.66 -21.58 -3.63
N PHE A 253 -23.72 -21.12 -4.32
CA PHE A 253 -25.09 -21.21 -3.83
C PHE A 253 -25.57 -22.66 -3.70
N VAL A 254 -25.17 -23.51 -4.66
CA VAL A 254 -25.48 -24.95 -4.60
C VAL A 254 -24.79 -25.63 -3.43
N SER A 255 -23.54 -25.26 -3.16
CA SER A 255 -22.78 -25.74 -1.99
C SER A 255 -23.43 -25.28 -0.68
N ASP A 256 -24.02 -24.08 -0.67
CA ASP A 256 -24.85 -23.61 0.41
C ASP A 256 -26.21 -24.30 0.48
N GLY A 257 -26.52 -25.26 -0.40
CA GLY A 257 -27.75 -26.05 -0.38
C GLY A 257 -28.95 -25.38 -1.05
N TYR A 258 -28.73 -24.40 -1.93
CA TYR A 258 -29.78 -23.79 -2.74
C TYR A 258 -29.83 -24.39 -4.15
N LYS A 259 -31.03 -24.46 -4.73
CA LYS A 259 -31.21 -24.66 -6.17
C LYS A 259 -31.35 -23.32 -6.86
N ILE A 260 -30.63 -23.14 -7.97
CA ILE A 260 -30.72 -21.91 -8.77
C ILE A 260 -31.65 -22.15 -9.96
N TYR A 261 -32.64 -21.28 -10.13
CA TYR A 261 -33.58 -21.33 -11.24
C TYR A 261 -32.89 -21.05 -12.57
N GLY A 262 -33.08 -21.90 -13.58
CA GLY A 262 -32.49 -21.72 -14.91
C GLY A 262 -30.99 -22.01 -15.01
N TYR A 263 -30.38 -22.56 -13.95
CA TYR A 263 -28.97 -22.97 -13.93
C TYR A 263 -28.83 -24.49 -14.00
N ASN A 264 -28.08 -24.96 -14.99
CA ASN A 264 -27.55 -26.32 -15.04
C ASN A 264 -26.06 -26.23 -15.37
N ARG A 265 -25.23 -26.80 -14.50
CA ARG A 265 -23.77 -26.77 -14.60
C ARG A 265 -23.27 -27.35 -15.92
N GLU A 266 -23.73 -28.55 -16.27
CA GLU A 266 -23.25 -29.28 -17.44
C GLU A 266 -23.78 -28.63 -18.72
N ASP A 267 -25.02 -28.16 -18.73
CA ASP A 267 -25.58 -27.42 -19.87
C ASP A 267 -24.79 -26.12 -20.11
N MET A 268 -24.44 -25.37 -19.04
CA MET A 268 -23.64 -24.15 -19.17
C MET A 268 -22.24 -24.43 -19.68
N ARG A 269 -21.60 -25.53 -19.27
CA ARG A 269 -20.29 -25.97 -19.77
C ARG A 269 -20.31 -26.32 -21.26
N VAL A 270 -21.32 -27.09 -21.68
CA VAL A 270 -21.44 -27.57 -23.06
C VAL A 270 -21.84 -26.42 -23.99
N THR A 271 -22.87 -25.66 -23.62
CA THR A 271 -23.39 -24.59 -24.47
C THR A 271 -22.52 -23.33 -24.45
N LYS A 272 -21.79 -23.08 -23.36
CA LYS A 272 -21.00 -21.85 -23.12
C LYS A 272 -21.81 -20.57 -23.30
N LYS A 273 -23.12 -20.65 -23.06
CA LYS A 273 -24.04 -19.52 -23.19
C LYS A 273 -24.11 -18.73 -21.90
N VAL A 274 -23.77 -17.45 -21.97
CA VAL A 274 -23.77 -16.51 -20.84
C VAL A 274 -24.50 -15.23 -21.20
N THR A 275 -25.18 -14.62 -20.23
CA THR A 275 -25.73 -13.26 -20.33
C THR A 275 -24.61 -12.23 -20.33
N ALA A 276 -24.93 -10.98 -20.70
CA ALA A 276 -23.95 -9.87 -20.62
C ALA A 276 -23.40 -9.67 -19.20
N PHE A 277 -24.23 -9.87 -18.17
CA PHE A 277 -23.81 -9.76 -16.78
C PHE A 277 -22.83 -10.88 -16.40
N GLU A 278 -23.18 -12.14 -16.72
CA GLU A 278 -22.33 -13.31 -16.46
C GLU A 278 -21.00 -13.22 -17.22
N TYR A 279 -21.02 -12.76 -18.47
CA TYR A 279 -19.80 -12.52 -19.24
C TYR A 279 -18.87 -11.54 -18.53
N LEU A 280 -19.35 -10.35 -18.15
CA LEU A 280 -18.52 -9.36 -17.44
C LEU A 280 -18.07 -9.85 -16.07
N PHE A 281 -18.90 -10.61 -15.36
CA PHE A 281 -18.55 -11.24 -14.09
C PHE A 281 -17.35 -12.20 -14.25
N GLY A 282 -17.45 -13.14 -15.19
CA GLY A 282 -16.40 -14.12 -15.46
C GLY A 282 -15.14 -13.46 -16.03
N LEU A 283 -15.31 -12.46 -16.92
CA LEU A 283 -14.22 -11.69 -17.51
C LEU A 283 -13.44 -10.93 -16.43
N SER A 284 -14.11 -10.30 -15.46
CA SER A 284 -13.42 -9.64 -14.34
C SER A 284 -12.49 -10.61 -13.60
N LYS A 285 -12.99 -11.79 -13.23
CA LYS A 285 -12.22 -12.79 -12.49
C LYS A 285 -11.06 -13.32 -13.35
N PHE A 286 -11.31 -13.56 -14.63
CA PHE A 286 -10.30 -14.00 -15.59
C PHE A 286 -9.16 -12.98 -15.76
N LEU A 287 -9.48 -11.69 -15.96
CA LEU A 287 -8.47 -10.65 -16.15
C LEU A 287 -7.62 -10.43 -14.90
N VAL A 288 -8.25 -10.41 -13.71
CA VAL A 288 -7.56 -10.27 -12.41
C VAL A 288 -6.62 -11.43 -12.13
N ASP A 289 -6.99 -12.64 -12.53
CA ASP A 289 -6.14 -13.82 -12.35
C ASP A 289 -5.01 -13.90 -13.40
N LYS A 290 -5.30 -13.56 -14.66
CA LYS A 290 -4.35 -13.62 -15.77
C LYS A 290 -3.29 -12.52 -15.70
N TYR A 291 -3.66 -11.29 -15.32
CA TYR A 291 -2.80 -10.13 -15.38
C TYR A 291 -2.57 -9.54 -13.98
N GLU A 292 -1.33 -9.64 -13.50
CA GLU A 292 -0.95 -9.15 -12.18
C GLU A 292 -1.18 -7.64 -12.00
N ILE A 293 -0.96 -6.85 -13.06
CA ILE A 293 -1.27 -5.40 -13.09
C ILE A 293 -2.78 -5.10 -12.93
N LEU A 294 -3.65 -6.10 -13.02
CA LEU A 294 -5.09 -5.99 -12.78
C LEU A 294 -5.52 -6.74 -11.51
N GLY A 295 -4.57 -7.17 -10.66
CA GLY A 295 -4.76 -7.99 -9.46
C GLY A 295 -5.56 -7.35 -8.31
N PHE A 296 -6.45 -6.40 -8.59
CA PHE A 296 -7.29 -5.73 -7.59
C PHE A 296 -8.39 -6.65 -7.09
N ASN A 297 -8.55 -6.72 -5.77
CA ASN A 297 -9.57 -7.53 -5.10
C ASN A 297 -9.52 -9.03 -5.54
N ARG A 298 -8.32 -9.59 -5.64
CA ARG A 298 -8.11 -10.99 -6.07
C ARG A 298 -8.74 -12.02 -5.13
N ASN A 299 -8.81 -11.72 -3.84
CA ASN A 299 -9.27 -12.65 -2.79
C ASN A 299 -10.78 -12.57 -2.51
N LEU A 300 -11.58 -12.03 -3.43
CA LEU A 300 -13.04 -12.04 -3.31
C LEU A 300 -13.58 -13.46 -3.48
N SER A 301 -14.63 -13.81 -2.74
CA SER A 301 -15.33 -15.10 -2.89
C SER A 301 -15.79 -15.34 -4.33
N SER A 302 -16.01 -16.61 -4.67
CA SER A 302 -16.36 -17.02 -6.03
C SER A 302 -17.68 -16.42 -6.53
N ASP A 303 -18.60 -16.08 -5.63
CA ASP A 303 -19.91 -15.47 -5.91
C ASP A 303 -19.93 -13.93 -5.84
N THR A 304 -18.84 -13.31 -5.35
CA THR A 304 -18.76 -11.85 -5.22
C THR A 304 -18.27 -11.19 -6.51
N VAL A 305 -19.00 -10.14 -6.94
CA VAL A 305 -18.68 -9.33 -8.12
C VAL A 305 -17.34 -8.61 -7.93
N ASN A 306 -16.46 -8.73 -8.93
CA ASN A 306 -15.33 -7.82 -9.09
C ASN A 306 -15.69 -6.74 -10.14
N PRO A 307 -15.70 -5.45 -9.78
CA PRO A 307 -16.03 -4.33 -10.67
C PRO A 307 -15.19 -4.19 -11.95
N LEU A 308 -14.01 -4.83 -12.01
CA LEU A 308 -12.94 -4.47 -12.93
C LEU A 308 -13.35 -4.50 -14.42
N ALA A 309 -13.89 -5.61 -14.93
CA ALA A 309 -14.26 -5.70 -16.34
C ALA A 309 -15.46 -4.82 -16.68
N TYR A 310 -16.42 -4.65 -15.77
CA TYR A 310 -17.54 -3.73 -16.00
C TYR A 310 -17.05 -2.29 -16.23
N GLU A 311 -16.10 -1.83 -15.41
CA GLU A 311 -15.52 -0.49 -15.54
C GLU A 311 -14.61 -0.38 -16.77
N LEU A 312 -13.76 -1.38 -17.01
CA LEU A 312 -12.83 -1.40 -18.14
C LEU A 312 -13.56 -1.46 -19.49
N VAL A 313 -14.47 -2.42 -19.65
CA VAL A 313 -15.22 -2.59 -20.90
C VAL A 313 -16.10 -1.37 -21.16
N ASN A 314 -16.70 -0.79 -20.13
CA ASN A 314 -17.42 0.47 -20.28
C ASN A 314 -16.49 1.61 -20.76
N ALA A 315 -15.29 1.73 -20.20
CA ALA A 315 -14.32 2.73 -20.61
C ALA A 315 -13.81 2.53 -22.05
N CYS A 316 -13.71 1.26 -22.50
CA CYS A 316 -13.34 0.91 -23.87
C CYS A 316 -14.46 1.23 -24.87
N LEU A 317 -15.71 0.90 -24.55
CA LEU A 317 -16.84 0.95 -25.51
C LEU A 317 -17.65 2.24 -25.47
N ASN A 318 -17.61 2.97 -24.35
CA ASN A 318 -18.45 4.14 -24.11
C ASN A 318 -17.63 5.36 -23.67
N ASP A 319 -18.25 6.53 -23.79
CA ASP A 319 -17.66 7.82 -23.41
C ASP A 319 -18.19 8.39 -22.10
N SER A 320 -19.10 7.65 -21.45
CA SER A 320 -19.62 7.99 -20.13
C SER A 320 -19.41 6.85 -19.17
N ASP A 321 -19.34 7.16 -17.88
CA ASP A 321 -19.20 6.19 -16.79
C ASP A 321 -20.52 5.47 -16.43
N LYS A 322 -21.57 5.66 -17.23
CA LYS A 322 -22.89 5.03 -17.04
C LYS A 322 -22.88 3.57 -17.51
N ILE A 323 -22.52 2.66 -16.59
CA ILE A 323 -22.52 1.22 -16.85
C ILE A 323 -23.92 0.64 -17.08
N LYS A 324 -24.99 1.29 -16.58
CA LYS A 324 -26.38 0.77 -16.62
C LYS A 324 -26.81 0.28 -18.01
N THR A 325 -26.33 0.90 -19.09
CA THR A 325 -26.69 0.60 -20.48
C THR A 325 -25.61 -0.19 -21.23
N LEU A 326 -24.56 -0.67 -20.56
CA LEU A 326 -23.43 -1.35 -21.21
C LEU A 326 -23.86 -2.64 -21.95
N TYR A 327 -24.81 -3.38 -21.40
CA TYR A 327 -25.32 -4.61 -22.04
C TYR A 327 -25.86 -4.36 -23.46
N MET A 328 -26.44 -3.18 -23.72
CA MET A 328 -26.97 -2.82 -25.03
C MET A 328 -25.85 -2.76 -26.08
N ARG A 329 -24.65 -2.32 -25.69
CA ARG A 329 -23.49 -2.26 -26.60
C ARG A 329 -22.89 -3.65 -26.82
N LEU A 330 -22.85 -4.48 -25.78
CA LEU A 330 -22.35 -5.86 -25.89
C LEU A 330 -23.23 -6.72 -26.81
N ARG A 331 -24.50 -6.37 -27.00
CA ARG A 331 -25.42 -7.10 -27.87
C ARG A 331 -24.99 -7.13 -29.33
N ASP A 332 -24.39 -6.06 -29.82
CA ASP A 332 -24.06 -5.89 -31.23
C ASP A 332 -22.58 -6.19 -31.54
N ILE A 333 -21.85 -6.78 -30.57
CA ILE A 333 -20.40 -7.00 -30.64
C ILE A 333 -20.08 -8.49 -30.50
N ASN A 334 -19.11 -8.98 -31.27
CA ASN A 334 -18.52 -10.30 -31.03
C ASN A 334 -17.67 -10.29 -29.74
N LEU A 335 -18.13 -11.03 -28.73
CA LEU A 335 -17.49 -11.05 -27.40
C LEU A 335 -16.10 -11.70 -27.42
N ASP A 336 -15.86 -12.69 -28.28
CA ASP A 336 -14.55 -13.33 -28.38
C ASP A 336 -13.51 -12.38 -29.01
N GLU A 337 -13.92 -11.59 -30.00
CA GLU A 337 -13.08 -10.54 -30.61
C GLU A 337 -12.80 -9.41 -29.62
N LEU A 338 -13.82 -8.98 -28.86
CA LEU A 338 -13.67 -7.99 -27.79
C LEU A 338 -12.69 -8.49 -26.71
N GLU A 339 -12.81 -9.74 -26.26
CA GLU A 339 -11.91 -10.35 -25.28
C GLU A 339 -10.46 -10.35 -25.79
N SER A 340 -10.25 -10.78 -27.03
CA SER A 340 -8.94 -10.79 -27.69
C SER A 340 -8.35 -9.38 -27.79
N ALA A 341 -9.15 -8.39 -28.19
CA ALA A 341 -8.74 -7.00 -28.27
C ALA A 341 -8.36 -6.42 -26.89
N LEU A 342 -9.15 -6.69 -25.86
CA LEU A 342 -8.84 -6.31 -24.48
C LEU A 342 -7.52 -6.92 -24.02
N CYS A 343 -7.32 -8.22 -24.23
CA CYS A 343 -6.08 -8.91 -23.86
C CYS A 343 -4.86 -8.28 -24.55
N LYS A 344 -4.96 -7.98 -25.85
CA LYS A 344 -3.88 -7.33 -26.63
C LYS A 344 -3.57 -5.93 -26.12
N SER A 345 -4.59 -5.12 -25.78
CA SER A 345 -4.37 -3.80 -25.19
C SER A 345 -3.76 -3.87 -23.79
N ILE A 346 -4.19 -4.82 -22.95
CA ILE A 346 -3.60 -5.06 -21.63
C ILE A 346 -2.14 -5.48 -21.76
N GLU A 347 -1.83 -6.40 -22.67
CA GLU A 347 -0.47 -6.88 -22.91
C GLU A 347 0.43 -5.75 -23.40
N PHE A 348 -0.05 -4.91 -24.31
CA PHE A 348 0.69 -3.73 -24.77
C PHE A 348 1.03 -2.78 -23.61
N VAL A 349 0.03 -2.40 -22.80
CA VAL A 349 0.24 -1.51 -21.65
C VAL A 349 1.18 -2.14 -20.62
N ASN A 350 0.96 -3.42 -20.29
CA ASN A 350 1.78 -4.18 -19.35
C ASN A 350 3.25 -4.22 -19.81
N ASN A 351 3.48 -4.47 -21.09
CA ASN A 351 4.83 -4.50 -21.66
C ASN A 351 5.49 -3.13 -21.61
N ALA A 352 4.76 -2.06 -21.95
CA ALA A 352 5.28 -0.69 -21.90
C ALA A 352 5.77 -0.34 -20.48
N ILE A 353 4.95 -0.55 -19.46
CA ILE A 353 5.30 -0.17 -18.07
C ILE A 353 6.17 -1.18 -17.34
N SER A 354 6.45 -2.35 -17.95
CA SER A 354 7.15 -3.47 -17.30
C SER A 354 8.54 -3.10 -16.78
N VAL A 355 9.22 -2.15 -17.44
CA VAL A 355 10.53 -1.65 -17.04
C VAL A 355 10.52 -1.07 -15.63
N VAL A 356 9.39 -0.51 -15.18
CA VAL A 356 9.21 0.03 -13.83
C VAL A 356 8.53 -0.98 -12.91
N THR A 357 7.50 -1.69 -13.37
CA THR A 357 6.69 -2.56 -12.51
C THR A 357 7.38 -3.88 -12.16
N LYS A 358 8.20 -4.42 -13.07
CA LYS A 358 8.96 -5.65 -12.85
C LYS A 358 10.40 -5.40 -12.39
N PHE A 359 10.77 -4.14 -12.15
CA PHE A 359 12.09 -3.80 -11.64
C PHE A 359 12.31 -4.46 -10.28
N LYS A 360 13.40 -5.24 -10.18
CA LYS A 360 13.77 -5.95 -8.96
C LYS A 360 14.43 -4.99 -7.97
N GLY A 361 13.60 -4.19 -7.31
CA GLY A 361 13.99 -3.39 -6.15
C GLY A 361 13.87 -4.22 -4.88
N ASN A 362 12.82 -4.01 -4.10
CA ASN A 362 12.58 -4.75 -2.86
C ASN A 362 11.91 -6.12 -3.09
N SER A 363 12.73 -7.15 -3.25
CA SER A 363 12.37 -8.54 -3.62
C SER A 363 11.46 -9.33 -2.67
N ARG A 364 10.95 -8.74 -1.58
CA ARG A 364 10.06 -9.46 -0.63
C ARG A 364 8.61 -9.56 -1.12
N ASN A 365 8.19 -8.67 -2.00
CA ASN A 365 6.84 -8.68 -2.58
C ASN A 365 6.92 -8.82 -4.10
N THR A 366 6.97 -10.05 -4.60
CA THR A 366 7.00 -10.34 -6.04
C THR A 366 5.76 -9.85 -6.79
N ASN A 367 4.68 -9.53 -6.05
CA ASN A 367 3.37 -9.19 -6.63
C ASN A 367 2.90 -7.75 -6.31
N LYS A 368 3.82 -6.79 -6.16
CA LYS A 368 3.47 -5.44 -5.69
C LYS A 368 2.92 -4.58 -6.82
N ILE A 369 1.65 -4.21 -6.71
CA ILE A 369 1.01 -3.22 -7.59
C ILE A 369 1.31 -1.81 -7.06
N PHE A 370 2.01 -0.98 -7.85
CA PHE A 370 2.33 0.40 -7.47
C PHE A 370 1.24 1.41 -7.84
N HIS A 371 0.47 1.10 -8.89
CA HIS A 371 -0.51 2.00 -9.48
C HIS A 371 -1.91 1.85 -8.86
N SER A 372 -2.76 2.86 -9.07
CA SER A 372 -4.17 2.75 -8.71
C SER A 372 -4.96 1.98 -9.79
N LYS A 373 -6.12 1.44 -9.41
CA LYS A 373 -7.04 0.79 -10.37
C LYS A 373 -7.39 1.73 -11.53
N TYR A 374 -7.80 2.96 -11.24
CA TYR A 374 -8.26 3.89 -12.28
C TYR A 374 -7.16 4.35 -13.22
N GLN A 375 -5.92 4.48 -12.73
CA GLN A 375 -4.76 4.76 -13.56
C GLN A 375 -4.60 3.70 -14.64
N ILE A 376 -4.46 2.43 -14.25
CA ILE A 376 -4.18 1.36 -15.21
C ILE A 376 -5.37 1.11 -16.14
N LEU A 377 -6.60 1.20 -15.64
CA LEU A 377 -7.80 1.08 -16.48
C LEU A 377 -7.84 2.17 -17.56
N SER A 378 -7.49 3.42 -17.23
CA SER A 378 -7.46 4.50 -18.22
C SER A 378 -6.38 4.31 -19.27
N MET A 379 -5.20 3.83 -18.88
CA MET A 379 -4.12 3.50 -19.81
C MET A 379 -4.57 2.41 -20.80
N ILE A 380 -5.22 1.36 -20.30
CA ILE A 380 -5.73 0.26 -21.13
C ILE A 380 -6.87 0.72 -22.03
N SER A 381 -7.89 1.41 -21.49
CA SER A 381 -9.05 1.80 -22.28
C SER A 381 -8.72 2.81 -23.37
N THR A 382 -7.83 3.75 -23.08
CA THR A 382 -7.40 4.73 -24.08
C THR A 382 -6.53 4.06 -25.16
N THR A 383 -5.64 3.12 -24.78
CA THR A 383 -4.89 2.31 -25.74
C THR A 383 -5.83 1.46 -26.60
N PHE A 384 -6.84 0.84 -26.01
CA PHE A 384 -7.85 0.06 -26.73
C PHE A 384 -8.56 0.90 -27.80
N LYS A 385 -9.00 2.12 -27.45
CA LYS A 385 -9.66 3.04 -28.39
C LYS A 385 -8.75 3.52 -29.53
N GLU A 386 -7.43 3.53 -29.34
CA GLU A 386 -6.47 3.82 -30.41
C GLU A 386 -6.19 2.59 -31.29
N MET A 387 -6.16 1.41 -30.68
CA MET A 387 -5.90 0.15 -31.38
C MET A 387 -7.08 -0.28 -32.24
N TYR A 388 -8.31 -0.01 -31.83
CA TYR A 388 -9.51 -0.56 -32.46
C TYR A 388 -10.54 0.54 -32.76
N ALA A 389 -11.08 0.52 -33.98
CA ALA A 389 -12.19 1.37 -34.36
C ALA A 389 -13.51 0.83 -33.77
N GLU A 390 -14.50 1.70 -33.55
CA GLU A 390 -15.78 1.26 -32.99
C GLU A 390 -16.49 0.26 -33.92
N GLY A 391 -16.68 -0.98 -33.44
CA GLY A 391 -17.58 -1.98 -34.04
C GLY A 391 -16.92 -3.23 -34.59
N ASP A 392 -15.64 -3.18 -34.98
CA ASP A 392 -14.87 -4.36 -35.43
C ASP A 392 -13.55 -4.46 -34.65
N PHE A 393 -13.52 -5.38 -33.68
CA PHE A 393 -12.37 -5.62 -32.81
C PHE A 393 -11.42 -6.68 -33.37
N SER A 394 -11.72 -7.25 -34.54
CA SER A 394 -10.84 -8.19 -35.23
C SER A 394 -9.70 -7.48 -35.96
N ILE A 395 -9.90 -6.22 -36.36
CA ILE A 395 -8.96 -5.43 -37.15
C ILE A 395 -8.35 -4.30 -36.31
N VAL A 396 -7.02 -4.22 -36.31
CA VAL A 396 -6.29 -3.11 -35.69
C VAL A 396 -6.36 -1.88 -36.60
N SER A 397 -6.62 -0.71 -36.01
CA SER A 397 -6.66 0.59 -36.69
C SER A 397 -5.42 0.82 -37.56
N THR A 398 -5.61 1.36 -38.76
CA THR A 398 -4.52 1.66 -39.70
C THR A 398 -3.54 2.69 -39.13
N THR A 399 -4.00 3.59 -38.26
CA THR A 399 -3.17 4.63 -37.60
C THR A 399 -2.38 4.10 -36.40
N TRP A 400 -2.66 2.87 -35.94
CA TRP A 400 -2.01 2.31 -34.76
C TRP A 400 -0.49 2.18 -34.93
N ASN A 401 -0.03 1.76 -36.12
CA ASN A 401 1.40 1.54 -36.36
C ASN A 401 2.22 2.82 -36.21
N ASP A 402 1.64 3.98 -36.54
CA ASP A 402 2.29 5.28 -36.42
C ASP A 402 2.27 5.80 -34.98
N ARG A 403 1.23 5.44 -34.20
CA ARG A 403 1.01 5.95 -32.84
C ARG A 403 1.62 5.08 -31.75
N LYS A 404 1.77 3.76 -31.97
CA LYS A 404 2.14 2.79 -30.92
C LYS A 404 3.44 3.14 -30.19
N ASN A 405 4.46 3.62 -30.88
CA ASN A 405 5.75 3.93 -30.25
C ASN A 405 5.65 5.18 -29.37
N ILE A 406 4.91 6.20 -29.82
CA ILE A 406 4.65 7.42 -29.04
C ILE A 406 3.86 7.06 -27.78
N ILE A 407 2.79 6.28 -27.93
CA ILE A 407 1.96 5.82 -26.81
C ILE A 407 2.80 4.98 -25.84
N ALA A 408 3.56 4.00 -26.31
CA ALA A 408 4.40 3.15 -25.45
C ALA A 408 5.36 3.98 -24.59
N ARG A 409 6.05 4.96 -25.18
CA ARG A 409 6.93 5.90 -24.47
C ARG A 409 6.14 6.69 -23.44
N ASN A 410 5.08 7.37 -23.87
CA ASN A 410 4.31 8.26 -23.01
C ASN A 410 3.59 7.52 -21.87
N LEU A 411 3.17 6.27 -22.08
CA LEU A 411 2.58 5.42 -21.03
C LEU A 411 3.54 5.23 -19.87
N ILE A 412 4.84 5.03 -20.12
CA ILE A 412 5.87 4.92 -19.07
C ILE A 412 5.96 6.23 -18.27
N HIS A 413 6.02 7.37 -18.96
CA HIS A 413 6.09 8.68 -18.31
C HIS A 413 4.83 8.96 -17.47
N TYR A 414 3.63 8.80 -18.03
CA TYR A 414 2.39 9.00 -17.26
C TYR A 414 2.23 7.99 -16.13
N TYR A 415 2.70 6.76 -16.29
CA TYR A 415 2.69 5.76 -15.23
C TYR A 415 3.42 6.28 -13.98
N VAL A 416 4.62 6.81 -14.17
CA VAL A 416 5.46 7.32 -13.08
C VAL A 416 4.96 8.68 -12.60
N TYR A 417 4.68 9.61 -13.51
CA TYR A 417 4.26 10.98 -13.21
C TYR A 417 3.00 11.02 -12.35
N ASP A 418 2.00 10.22 -12.69
CA ASP A 418 0.73 10.18 -11.98
C ASP A 418 0.86 9.60 -10.57
N ILE A 419 1.80 8.68 -10.36
CA ILE A 419 2.09 8.12 -9.03
C ILE A 419 2.78 9.18 -8.17
N LEU A 420 3.81 9.87 -8.69
CA LEU A 420 4.54 10.90 -7.94
C LEU A 420 3.66 12.11 -7.61
N THR A 421 2.80 12.52 -8.53
CA THR A 421 1.85 13.63 -8.33
C THR A 421 0.57 13.21 -7.63
N ASN A 422 0.41 11.91 -7.33
CA ASN A 422 -0.79 11.34 -6.74
C ASN A 422 -2.07 11.69 -7.54
N TYR A 423 -1.97 11.79 -8.87
CA TYR A 423 -3.03 12.30 -9.73
C TYR A 423 -4.34 11.51 -9.59
N TRP A 424 -4.27 10.19 -9.37
CA TRP A 424 -5.45 9.33 -9.27
C TRP A 424 -6.00 9.13 -7.85
N SER A 425 -5.53 9.88 -6.84
CA SER A 425 -6.14 9.80 -5.49
C SER A 425 -7.55 10.40 -5.45
N GLU A 426 -7.78 11.42 -6.27
CA GLU A 426 -9.05 12.14 -6.35
C GLU A 426 -9.65 11.90 -7.74
N GLY A 427 -10.68 11.06 -7.80
CA GLY A 427 -11.41 10.76 -9.03
C GLY A 427 -11.99 9.34 -9.08
N GLY A 428 -13.21 9.23 -9.60
CA GLY A 428 -13.86 7.95 -9.89
C GLY A 428 -13.72 7.54 -11.37
N THR A 429 -14.61 6.66 -11.80
CA THR A 429 -14.69 6.16 -13.18
C THR A 429 -14.76 7.28 -14.23
N GLY A 430 -15.40 8.41 -13.95
CA GLY A 430 -15.45 9.56 -14.87
C GLY A 430 -14.08 10.08 -15.32
N LYS A 431 -13.05 10.00 -14.46
CA LYS A 431 -11.68 10.44 -14.79
C LYS A 431 -10.99 9.56 -15.82
N ILE A 432 -11.38 8.27 -15.87
CA ILE A 432 -10.92 7.31 -16.90
C ILE A 432 -11.38 7.79 -18.29
N HIS A 433 -12.65 8.19 -18.41
CA HIS A 433 -13.21 8.66 -19.68
C HIS A 433 -12.63 10.01 -20.11
N ALA A 434 -12.36 10.91 -19.16
CA ALA A 434 -11.70 12.19 -19.44
C ALA A 434 -10.28 12.00 -20.02
N ALA A 435 -9.55 10.96 -19.59
CA ALA A 435 -8.22 10.65 -20.13
C ALA A 435 -8.24 10.14 -21.58
N ALA A 436 -9.39 9.68 -22.08
CA ALA A 436 -9.54 9.22 -23.46
C ALA A 436 -9.90 10.35 -24.45
N LYS A 437 -10.39 11.51 -23.97
CA LYS A 437 -10.89 12.60 -24.83
C LYS A 437 -10.41 14.00 -24.42
N PRO A 438 -9.43 14.57 -25.15
CA PRO A 438 -8.57 13.93 -26.14
C PRO A 438 -7.68 12.85 -25.49
N ASN A 439 -7.07 11.97 -26.29
CA ASN A 439 -6.17 10.94 -25.77
C ASN A 439 -5.01 11.58 -25.01
N ARG A 440 -5.04 11.46 -23.68
CA ARG A 440 -4.02 11.99 -22.77
C ARG A 440 -2.63 11.44 -23.09
N TYR A 441 -2.54 10.15 -23.40
CA TYR A 441 -1.28 9.43 -23.61
C TYR A 441 -0.64 9.67 -24.97
N MET A 442 -1.28 10.41 -25.88
CA MET A 442 -0.62 10.92 -27.08
C MET A 442 0.24 12.16 -26.82
N ASN A 443 -0.02 12.88 -25.72
CA ASN A 443 0.71 14.09 -25.38
C ASN A 443 1.95 13.76 -24.56
N GLU A 444 3.05 14.46 -24.83
CA GLU A 444 4.25 14.36 -24.03
C GLU A 444 4.14 15.26 -22.78
N ILE A 445 4.68 14.79 -21.65
CA ILE A 445 4.78 15.60 -20.43
C ILE A 445 6.00 16.51 -20.58
N SER A 446 5.81 17.82 -20.49
CA SER A 446 6.92 18.76 -20.63
C SER A 446 7.94 18.61 -19.51
N SER A 447 9.21 18.88 -19.82
CA SER A 447 10.32 18.90 -18.87
C SER A 447 10.04 19.80 -17.66
N ARG A 448 9.51 21.01 -17.89
CA ARG A 448 9.06 21.91 -16.81
C ARG A 448 8.02 21.27 -15.87
N ALA A 449 7.05 20.52 -16.40
CA ALA A 449 6.06 19.84 -15.57
C ALA A 449 6.71 18.72 -14.75
N TRP A 450 7.66 17.98 -15.33
CA TRP A 450 8.46 17.00 -14.59
C TRP A 450 9.25 17.63 -13.46
N MET A 451 9.95 18.75 -13.70
CA MET A 451 10.76 19.40 -12.68
C MET A 451 9.89 19.83 -11.49
N ALA A 452 8.76 20.47 -11.77
CA ALA A 452 7.81 20.88 -10.74
C ALA A 452 7.25 19.68 -9.95
N ALA A 453 6.96 18.56 -10.62
CA ALA A 453 6.48 17.35 -9.98
C ALA A 453 7.53 16.70 -9.07
N LEU A 454 8.79 16.66 -9.51
CA LEU A 454 9.91 16.11 -8.72
C LEU A 454 10.20 16.97 -7.49
N ASP A 455 10.21 18.30 -7.64
CA ASP A 455 10.44 19.22 -6.53
C ASP A 455 9.31 19.14 -5.51
N SER A 456 8.05 19.15 -5.98
CA SER A 456 6.89 18.99 -5.10
C SER A 456 6.89 17.64 -4.37
N PHE A 457 7.29 16.56 -5.04
CA PHE A 457 7.43 15.25 -4.43
C PHE A 457 8.49 15.24 -3.32
N PHE A 458 9.64 15.87 -3.54
CA PHE A 458 10.69 16.00 -2.53
C PHE A 458 10.27 16.89 -1.36
N GLU A 459 9.68 18.05 -1.62
CA GLU A 459 9.17 18.96 -0.58
C GLU A 459 8.17 18.24 0.33
N LYS A 460 7.19 17.53 -0.26
CA LYS A 460 6.22 16.72 0.50
C LYS A 460 6.88 15.66 1.36
N SER A 461 7.96 15.05 0.86
CA SER A 461 8.76 14.08 1.59
C SER A 461 9.54 14.71 2.75
N MET A 462 10.00 15.97 2.59
CA MET A 462 10.72 16.74 3.61
C MET A 462 9.82 17.34 4.71
N LEU A 463 8.50 17.42 4.51
CA LEU A 463 7.53 17.88 5.52
C LEU A 463 7.32 16.91 6.69
N ARG A 464 7.88 15.70 6.63
CA ARG A 464 7.75 14.68 7.69
C ARG A 464 8.51 15.12 8.95
N SER A 465 7.92 14.86 10.11
CA SER A 465 8.59 15.02 11.41
C SER A 465 8.53 13.71 12.19
N GLU A 466 9.59 12.92 12.11
CA GLU A 466 9.66 11.56 12.67
C GLU A 466 10.69 11.52 13.82
N LYS A 467 10.29 10.98 14.98
CA LYS A 467 11.14 10.90 16.19
C LYS A 467 11.43 9.46 16.61
N LYS A 468 10.39 8.67 16.91
CA LYS A 468 10.53 7.29 17.43
C LYS A 468 10.24 6.21 16.38
N SER A 469 9.12 6.38 15.67
CA SER A 469 8.68 5.50 14.59
C SER A 469 8.90 6.17 13.24
N PHE A 470 9.45 5.43 12.29
CA PHE A 470 9.73 5.91 10.94
C PHE A 470 8.85 5.17 9.94
N ALA A 471 8.22 5.92 9.04
CA ALA A 471 7.38 5.37 7.99
C ALA A 471 8.12 4.34 7.13
N ASN A 472 7.34 3.42 6.55
CA ASN A 472 7.85 2.55 5.50
C ASN A 472 7.74 3.29 4.16
N PRO A 473 8.68 3.06 3.22
CA PRO A 473 8.59 3.60 1.87
C PRO A 473 7.25 3.23 1.23
N LYS A 474 6.57 4.21 0.65
CA LYS A 474 5.30 4.03 -0.06
C LYS A 474 5.58 3.71 -1.53
N ASN A 475 4.52 3.65 -2.33
CA ASN A 475 4.64 3.26 -3.74
C ASN A 475 5.39 4.32 -4.54
N GLU A 476 5.18 5.60 -4.23
CA GLU A 476 5.84 6.73 -4.89
C GLU A 476 7.37 6.71 -4.68
N GLU A 477 7.87 6.44 -3.47
CA GLU A 477 9.32 6.30 -3.27
C GLU A 477 9.89 5.09 -4.00
N LEU A 478 9.19 3.95 -4.01
CA LEU A 478 9.68 2.75 -4.69
C LEU A 478 9.72 2.91 -6.21
N VAL A 479 8.70 3.57 -6.78
CA VAL A 479 8.68 3.87 -8.21
C VAL A 479 9.80 4.85 -8.57
N PHE A 480 10.01 5.91 -7.76
CA PHE A 480 11.13 6.82 -7.96
C PHE A 480 12.48 6.08 -7.91
N LEU A 481 12.67 5.22 -6.90
CA LEU A 481 13.88 4.40 -6.80
C LEU A 481 14.05 3.48 -8.02
N ASN A 482 13.00 2.76 -8.45
CA ASN A 482 13.06 1.92 -9.65
C ASN A 482 13.55 2.73 -10.86
N CYS A 483 13.07 3.96 -11.04
CA CYS A 483 13.47 4.85 -12.12
C CYS A 483 14.95 5.24 -12.07
N ILE A 484 15.50 5.66 -10.92
CA ILE A 484 16.91 6.10 -10.85
C ILE A 484 17.92 4.96 -11.08
N TYR A 485 17.51 3.71 -10.91
CA TYR A 485 18.38 2.55 -11.10
C TYR A 485 18.20 1.85 -12.45
N LEU A 486 17.28 2.30 -13.32
CA LEU A 486 17.02 1.65 -14.62
C LEU A 486 18.27 1.52 -15.49
N LYS A 487 19.13 2.55 -15.51
CA LYS A 487 20.38 2.55 -16.28
C LYS A 487 21.61 2.11 -15.46
N THR A 488 21.47 2.01 -14.15
CA THR A 488 22.58 1.74 -13.22
C THR A 488 22.68 0.26 -12.87
N PHE A 489 21.54 -0.44 -12.74
CA PHE A 489 21.51 -1.88 -12.48
C PHE A 489 21.60 -2.65 -13.80
N THR A 490 22.52 -3.60 -13.87
CA THR A 490 22.71 -4.43 -15.06
C THR A 490 21.62 -5.50 -15.16
N ALA A 491 21.47 -6.11 -16.34
CA ALA A 491 20.60 -7.27 -16.50
C ALA A 491 20.97 -8.41 -15.53
N MET A 492 22.25 -8.58 -15.22
CA MET A 492 22.72 -9.56 -14.23
C MET A 492 22.24 -9.24 -12.82
N ASP A 493 22.20 -7.96 -12.44
CA ASP A 493 21.67 -7.54 -11.13
C ASP A 493 20.17 -7.83 -11.02
N GLN A 494 19.42 -7.59 -12.10
CA GLN A 494 17.98 -7.86 -12.17
C GLN A 494 17.66 -9.36 -12.15
N LEU A 495 18.55 -10.19 -12.70
CA LEU A 495 18.42 -11.67 -12.74
C LEU A 495 19.09 -12.37 -11.56
N SER A 496 19.86 -11.65 -10.74
CA SER A 496 20.56 -12.20 -9.58
C SER A 496 19.59 -12.87 -8.60
N ILE A 497 20.05 -13.83 -7.81
CA ILE A 497 19.27 -14.39 -6.70
C ILE A 497 19.29 -13.40 -5.51
N GLU A 498 20.31 -12.55 -5.44
CA GLU A 498 20.49 -11.59 -4.35
C GLU A 498 19.34 -10.59 -4.26
N LYS A 499 18.86 -10.39 -3.03
CA LYS A 499 17.73 -9.52 -2.71
C LYS A 499 18.25 -8.12 -2.39
N PHE A 500 17.50 -7.09 -2.77
CA PHE A 500 17.76 -5.73 -2.29
C PHE A 500 16.75 -5.34 -1.21
N ASP A 501 17.24 -4.64 -0.19
CA ASP A 501 16.44 -3.93 0.79
C ASP A 501 16.34 -2.45 0.38
N VAL A 502 15.26 -1.78 0.80
CA VAL A 502 15.19 -0.31 0.78
C VAL A 502 15.80 0.18 2.08
N GLU A 503 16.98 0.75 2.00
CA GLU A 503 17.78 1.15 3.15
C GLU A 503 17.77 2.67 3.35
N HIS A 504 17.98 3.09 4.60
CA HIS A 504 18.20 4.48 4.94
C HIS A 504 19.71 4.76 4.96
N ILE A 505 20.15 5.72 4.17
CA ILE A 505 21.56 6.08 4.04
C ILE A 505 22.10 6.60 5.38
N ALA A 506 21.37 7.52 6.00
CA ALA A 506 21.44 7.84 7.43
C ALA A 506 20.48 6.89 8.19
N PRO A 507 20.99 5.85 8.87
CA PRO A 507 20.17 4.76 9.38
C PRO A 507 19.16 5.19 10.45
N LYS A 508 17.97 4.57 10.43
CA LYS A 508 16.85 4.87 11.34
C LYS A 508 17.26 4.94 12.82
N GLU A 509 18.02 3.97 13.30
CA GLU A 509 18.39 3.88 14.72
C GLU A 509 19.38 4.97 15.14
N GLN A 510 20.37 5.27 14.29
CA GLN A 510 21.31 6.35 14.54
C GLN A 510 20.59 7.71 14.53
N MET A 511 19.69 7.94 13.57
CA MET A 511 18.87 9.14 13.53
C MET A 511 17.99 9.29 14.77
N ARG A 512 17.38 8.20 15.27
CA ARG A 512 16.63 8.22 16.52
C ARG A 512 17.50 8.71 17.68
N ARG A 513 18.68 8.13 17.87
CA ARG A 513 19.61 8.52 18.95
C ARG A 513 20.05 9.98 18.85
N LEU A 514 20.35 10.47 17.64
CA LEU A 514 20.72 11.87 17.41
C LEU A 514 19.57 12.83 17.78
N ILE A 515 18.35 12.53 17.33
CA ILE A 515 17.17 13.34 17.66
C ILE A 515 16.89 13.32 19.17
N GLU A 516 17.03 12.17 19.82
CA GLU A 516 16.83 12.04 21.27
C GLU A 516 17.89 12.81 22.08
N THR A 517 19.17 12.73 21.68
CA THR A 517 20.28 13.45 22.33
C THR A 517 20.09 14.96 22.27
N CYS A 518 19.61 15.46 21.12
CA CYS A 518 19.37 16.89 20.92
C CYS A 518 18.05 17.41 21.51
N ASP A 519 17.21 16.56 22.10
CA ASP A 519 15.82 16.85 22.49
C ASP A 519 14.94 17.39 21.33
N GLY A 520 15.11 16.78 20.15
CA GLY A 520 14.50 17.24 18.90
C GLY A 520 13.02 16.92 18.73
N GLU A 521 12.36 17.71 17.89
CA GLU A 521 10.93 17.55 17.55
C GLU A 521 10.68 16.47 16.47
N GLY A 522 11.71 16.08 15.71
CA GLY A 522 11.64 15.06 14.66
C GLY A 522 12.21 15.52 13.31
N LEU A 523 12.66 14.59 12.49
CA LEU A 523 13.24 14.84 11.16
C LEU A 523 12.55 14.00 10.08
N PRO A 524 12.63 14.39 8.79
CA PRO A 524 12.08 13.60 7.70
C PRO A 524 13.03 12.43 7.35
N VAL A 525 13.16 11.48 8.28
CA VAL A 525 14.10 10.35 8.18
C VAL A 525 13.73 9.42 7.02
N SER A 526 12.45 9.20 6.78
CA SER A 526 11.94 8.36 5.69
C SER A 526 11.88 9.11 4.34
N CYS A 527 12.59 10.23 4.21
CA CYS A 527 12.57 11.03 2.99
C CYS A 527 13.25 10.29 1.81
N ILE A 528 12.75 10.45 0.59
CA ILE A 528 13.35 9.83 -0.62
C ILE A 528 14.85 10.10 -0.75
N ALA A 529 15.31 11.29 -0.38
CA ALA A 529 16.73 11.64 -0.42
C ALA A 529 17.57 10.84 0.58
N ASN A 530 16.97 10.25 1.61
CA ASN A 530 17.65 9.36 2.54
C ASN A 530 17.49 7.87 2.18
N LEU A 531 16.82 7.53 1.06
CA LEU A 531 16.59 6.14 0.66
C LEU A 531 17.49 5.71 -0.49
N CYS A 532 17.86 4.43 -0.48
CA CYS A 532 18.53 3.74 -1.59
C CYS A 532 18.17 2.25 -1.62
N TYR A 533 18.41 1.58 -2.76
CA TYR A 533 18.49 0.13 -2.79
C TYR A 533 19.89 -0.33 -2.38
N LEU A 534 19.95 -1.37 -1.55
CA LEU A 534 21.21 -1.99 -1.13
C LEU A 534 21.04 -3.52 -1.04
N PRO A 535 22.05 -4.33 -1.43
CA PRO A 535 21.97 -5.77 -1.26
C PRO A 535 21.71 -6.18 0.20
N GLU A 536 20.85 -7.16 0.44
CA GLU A 536 20.35 -7.53 1.78
C GLU A 536 21.46 -8.00 2.73
N TYR A 537 22.40 -8.82 2.24
CA TYR A 537 23.56 -9.26 3.03
C TYR A 537 24.41 -8.06 3.49
N VAL A 538 24.71 -7.19 2.53
CA VAL A 538 25.46 -5.94 2.70
C VAL A 538 24.75 -5.03 3.70
N ASN A 539 23.43 -4.90 3.59
CA ASN A 539 22.63 -4.09 4.51
C ASN A 539 22.60 -4.63 5.95
N ARG A 540 22.50 -5.95 6.11
CA ARG A 540 22.36 -6.56 7.45
C ARG A 540 23.66 -6.55 8.25
N SER A 541 24.82 -6.53 7.59
CA SER A 541 26.10 -6.53 8.28
C SER A 541 26.43 -5.19 8.96
N LYS A 542 25.96 -4.04 8.44
CA LYS A 542 26.24 -2.71 9.01
C LYS A 542 25.44 -2.37 10.28
N LYS A 543 24.37 -3.13 10.58
CA LYS A 543 23.44 -2.86 11.71
C LYS A 543 22.93 -1.40 11.70
N ASP A 544 23.19 -0.65 12.76
CA ASP A 544 22.75 0.72 13.02
C ASP A 544 23.72 1.79 12.51
N LYS A 545 24.87 1.40 11.96
CA LYS A 545 25.89 2.29 11.38
C LYS A 545 25.61 2.59 9.91
N ASN A 546 26.08 3.74 9.42
CA ASN A 546 26.07 4.05 7.99
C ASN A 546 27.18 3.27 7.23
N PHE A 547 27.18 3.35 5.89
CA PHE A 547 28.09 2.55 5.05
C PHE A 547 29.58 2.87 5.23
N TYR A 548 29.93 4.00 5.85
CA TYR A 548 31.31 4.44 6.08
C TYR A 548 31.83 4.11 7.48
N GLN A 549 30.95 3.77 8.42
CA GLN A 549 31.27 3.62 9.84
C GLN A 549 31.54 2.17 10.29
N ASP A 550 31.10 1.16 9.54
CA ASP A 550 31.25 -0.25 9.93
C ASP A 550 32.44 -0.94 9.23
N LYS A 551 33.52 -1.19 9.97
CA LYS A 551 34.73 -1.81 9.42
C LYS A 551 34.52 -3.24 8.90
N LYS A 552 33.60 -4.02 9.49
CA LYS A 552 33.34 -5.41 9.05
C LYS A 552 32.61 -5.44 7.72
N TYR A 553 31.66 -4.54 7.53
CA TYR A 553 30.99 -4.26 6.26
C TYR A 553 32.01 -3.90 5.17
N LEU A 554 32.95 -3.01 5.48
CA LEU A 554 33.98 -2.55 4.53
C LEU A 554 34.94 -3.65 4.04
N LEU A 555 35.08 -4.76 4.78
CA LEU A 555 35.89 -5.91 4.35
C LEU A 555 35.24 -6.72 3.21
N HIS A 556 33.92 -6.63 3.07
CA HIS A 556 33.13 -7.46 2.15
C HIS A 556 32.46 -6.65 1.04
N VAL A 557 32.62 -5.32 1.05
CA VAL A 557 31.91 -4.39 0.16
C VAL A 557 32.91 -3.42 -0.46
N LYS A 558 32.84 -3.26 -1.78
CA LYS A 558 33.58 -2.19 -2.46
C LYS A 558 32.85 -0.88 -2.25
N LEU A 559 33.40 0.03 -1.44
CA LEU A 559 32.81 1.35 -1.19
C LEU A 559 32.45 2.09 -2.47
N LYS A 560 33.34 2.04 -3.47
CA LYS A 560 33.09 2.65 -4.79
C LYS A 560 31.80 2.14 -5.44
N ASP A 561 31.45 0.87 -5.26
CA ASP A 561 30.20 0.31 -5.78
C ASP A 561 29.01 0.89 -4.99
N VAL A 562 29.12 1.03 -3.67
CA VAL A 562 28.12 1.73 -2.84
C VAL A 562 27.91 3.15 -3.34
N GLU A 563 28.98 3.92 -3.45
CA GLU A 563 28.93 5.34 -3.83
C GLU A 563 28.40 5.56 -5.25
N THR A 564 28.80 4.75 -6.22
CA THR A 564 28.46 4.99 -7.64
C THR A 564 27.24 4.21 -8.15
N LYS A 565 26.87 3.10 -7.50
CA LYS A 565 25.78 2.21 -7.96
C LYS A 565 24.55 2.25 -7.07
N TYR A 566 24.72 2.45 -5.76
CA TYR A 566 23.65 2.26 -4.78
C TYR A 566 23.26 3.58 -4.09
N SER A 567 24.15 4.20 -3.31
CA SER A 567 23.82 5.36 -2.48
C SER A 567 23.91 6.69 -3.22
N PHE A 568 24.79 6.83 -4.23
CA PHE A 568 25.08 8.13 -4.87
C PHE A 568 25.54 9.19 -3.86
N THR A 569 26.33 8.75 -2.86
CA THR A 569 26.91 9.58 -1.81
C THR A 569 28.42 9.38 -1.73
N GLU A 570 29.10 10.29 -1.05
CA GLU A 570 30.49 10.16 -0.62
C GLU A 570 30.57 10.22 0.91
N GLN A 571 31.71 9.86 1.50
CA GLN A 571 31.91 9.90 2.96
C GLN A 571 31.59 11.29 3.55
N GLU A 572 32.06 12.36 2.91
CA GLU A 572 31.85 13.74 3.37
C GLU A 572 30.36 14.13 3.44
N ASP A 573 29.48 13.47 2.67
CA ASP A 573 28.04 13.73 2.71
C ASP A 573 27.39 13.29 4.05
N LEU A 574 28.07 12.44 4.83
CA LEU A 574 27.60 11.90 6.12
C LEU A 574 28.47 12.28 7.32
N ASP A 575 29.55 13.06 7.16
CA ASP A 575 30.45 13.48 8.24
C ASP A 575 29.70 14.20 9.41
N TRP A 576 28.56 14.84 9.11
CA TRP A 576 27.74 15.50 10.13
C TRP A 576 27.16 14.52 11.17
N MET A 577 27.02 13.23 10.83
CA MET A 577 26.48 12.22 11.75
C MET A 577 27.43 11.90 12.91
N ASP A 578 28.73 12.22 12.77
CA ASP A 578 29.77 11.96 13.77
C ASP A 578 30.01 13.15 14.70
N ILE A 579 29.26 14.25 14.53
CA ILE A 579 29.33 15.42 15.43
C ILE A 579 28.84 15.01 16.83
N PRO A 580 29.59 15.34 17.90
CA PRO A 580 29.17 15.07 19.27
C PRO A 580 28.10 16.07 19.71
N TYR A 581 26.86 15.88 19.23
CA TYR A 581 25.74 16.74 19.56
C TYR A 581 25.38 16.67 21.05
N GLU A 582 25.00 17.81 21.62
CA GLU A 582 24.51 17.95 22.98
C GLU A 582 23.03 18.37 23.01
N LYS A 583 22.49 18.46 24.22
CA LYS A 583 21.13 18.95 24.44
C LYS A 583 21.01 20.37 23.89
N ASN A 584 19.96 20.64 23.11
CA ASN A 584 19.67 21.89 22.38
C ASN A 584 20.37 22.06 21.02
N ASP A 585 21.17 21.11 20.54
CA ASP A 585 21.76 21.18 19.20
C ASP A 585 20.83 20.74 18.06
N PHE A 586 19.54 20.53 18.35
CA PHE A 586 18.57 20.07 17.36
C PHE A 586 18.47 20.98 16.11
N PRO A 587 18.47 22.33 16.23
CA PRO A 587 18.47 23.20 15.05
C PRO A 587 19.68 22.97 14.13
N VAL A 588 20.85 22.66 14.70
CA VAL A 588 22.09 22.40 13.99
C VAL A 588 22.03 21.04 13.28
N LEU A 589 21.61 19.99 13.99
CA LEU A 589 21.36 18.66 13.42
C LEU A 589 20.36 18.74 12.25
N LYS A 590 19.27 19.48 12.44
CA LYS A 590 18.24 19.68 11.41
C LYS A 590 18.80 20.39 10.18
N GLU A 591 19.63 21.41 10.36
CA GLU A 591 20.28 22.11 9.25
C GLU A 591 21.17 21.16 8.44
N TYR A 592 22.06 20.41 9.09
CA TYR A 592 22.96 19.47 8.42
C TYR A 592 22.22 18.36 7.67
N TYR A 593 21.22 17.75 8.32
CA TYR A 593 20.42 16.71 7.69
C TYR A 593 19.62 17.25 6.49
N THR A 594 19.11 18.48 6.59
CA THR A 594 18.40 19.14 5.49
C THR A 594 19.34 19.41 4.31
N ASP A 595 20.53 19.94 4.57
CA ASP A 595 21.55 20.19 3.53
C ASP A 595 21.98 18.88 2.83
N PHE A 596 22.19 17.81 3.59
CA PHE A 596 22.43 16.47 3.04
C PHE A 596 21.28 16.02 2.11
N CYS A 597 20.03 16.09 2.59
CA CYS A 597 18.87 15.67 1.82
C CYS A 597 18.75 16.47 0.51
N THR A 598 18.88 17.79 0.56
CA THR A 598 18.76 18.67 -0.60
C THR A 598 19.86 18.38 -1.64
N LYS A 599 21.12 18.32 -1.21
CA LYS A 599 22.24 18.04 -2.13
C LYS A 599 22.12 16.66 -2.78
N ARG A 600 21.71 15.66 -2.01
CA ARG A 600 21.50 14.32 -2.56
C ARG A 600 20.29 14.27 -3.48
N PHE A 601 19.21 14.96 -3.15
CA PHE A 601 18.03 15.01 -4.00
C PHE A 601 18.37 15.54 -5.40
N GLU A 602 19.11 16.65 -5.50
CA GLU A 602 19.56 17.17 -6.80
C GLU A 602 20.35 16.12 -7.61
N LYS A 603 21.29 15.41 -6.97
CA LYS A 603 22.05 14.32 -7.63
C LYS A 603 21.11 13.24 -8.19
N ILE A 604 20.18 12.72 -7.38
CA ILE A 604 19.27 11.64 -7.82
C ILE A 604 18.17 12.13 -8.76
N LYS A 605 17.82 13.41 -8.73
CA LYS A 605 16.91 14.07 -9.68
C LYS A 605 17.52 14.08 -11.09
N HIS A 606 18.80 14.43 -11.23
CA HIS A 606 19.51 14.29 -12.51
C HIS A 606 19.56 12.84 -13.00
N LEU A 607 19.85 11.88 -12.11
CA LEU A 607 19.84 10.45 -12.45
C LEU A 607 18.47 9.96 -12.90
N PHE A 608 17.39 10.43 -12.25
CA PHE A 608 16.01 10.16 -12.64
C PHE A 608 15.76 10.65 -14.07
N CYS A 609 16.07 11.92 -14.36
CA CYS A 609 15.87 12.50 -15.69
C CYS A 609 16.67 11.76 -16.76
N ALA A 610 17.94 11.47 -16.51
CA ALA A 610 18.78 10.71 -17.43
C ALA A 610 18.23 9.29 -17.70
N SER A 611 17.71 8.63 -16.66
CA SER A 611 17.16 7.27 -16.76
C SER A 611 15.84 7.25 -17.53
N MET A 612 15.00 8.26 -17.34
CA MET A 612 13.70 8.41 -17.97
C MET A 612 13.73 9.19 -19.29
N GLU A 613 14.91 9.60 -19.76
CA GLU A 613 15.10 10.38 -21.00
C GLU A 613 14.32 11.71 -21.00
N ILE A 614 14.28 12.36 -19.84
CA ILE A 614 13.68 13.68 -19.65
C ILE A 614 14.79 14.72 -19.77
N GLU A 615 14.57 15.75 -20.58
CA GLU A 615 15.48 16.91 -20.61
C GLU A 615 15.45 17.61 -19.26
N TYR A 616 16.61 17.76 -18.64
CA TYR A 616 16.72 18.44 -17.36
C TYR A 616 16.67 19.95 -17.61
N GLU A 617 15.57 20.59 -17.24
CA GLU A 617 15.46 22.04 -17.22
C GLU A 617 15.72 22.51 -15.80
N ASP A 618 16.73 23.36 -15.60
CA ASP A 618 16.77 24.13 -14.37
C ASP A 618 15.52 25.01 -14.32
N ILE A 619 14.63 24.76 -13.35
CA ILE A 619 13.63 25.77 -13.01
C ILE A 619 14.43 26.94 -12.45
N VAL A 620 14.71 27.90 -13.31
CA VAL A 620 15.47 29.09 -13.01
C VAL A 620 14.88 29.79 -11.78
N ASN A 621 15.52 29.63 -10.63
CA ASN A 621 16.31 30.71 -10.08
C ASN A 621 17.77 30.45 -10.50
N GLU A 622 18.31 31.26 -11.41
CA GLU A 622 19.57 31.02 -12.13
C GLU A 622 20.74 30.61 -11.23
N GLU A 623 21.39 29.46 -11.49
CA GLU A 623 22.85 29.32 -11.34
C GLU A 623 23.44 28.41 -12.43
N PRO A 624 24.47 28.86 -13.18
CA PRO A 624 25.08 28.10 -14.27
C PRO A 624 26.30 27.25 -13.84
N GLU A 625 26.58 26.27 -14.70
CA GLU A 625 27.59 25.20 -14.66
C GLU A 625 29.02 25.56 -14.22
N ILE A 626 29.69 24.58 -13.62
CA ILE A 626 31.09 24.66 -13.15
C ILE A 626 32.05 24.28 -14.29
N VAL A 627 32.63 25.30 -14.93
CA VAL A 627 33.87 25.19 -15.73
C VAL A 627 35.07 25.38 -14.79
N GLN A 628 36.22 24.74 -15.07
CA GLN A 628 37.47 24.90 -14.31
C GLN A 628 37.77 26.39 -14.02
N LYS A 629 37.69 26.75 -12.74
CA LYS A 629 37.62 28.15 -12.30
C LYS A 629 39.01 28.65 -11.90
N VAL A 630 39.60 29.52 -12.73
CA VAL A 630 40.75 30.35 -12.35
C VAL A 630 40.19 31.56 -11.59
N VAL A 631 40.70 31.82 -10.38
CA VAL A 631 40.26 32.95 -9.55
C VAL A 631 41.32 34.05 -9.61
N SER A 632 40.99 35.17 -10.24
CA SER A 632 41.89 36.32 -10.39
C SER A 632 41.70 37.36 -9.28
N PRO A 633 42.77 38.06 -8.84
CA PRO A 633 42.70 39.18 -7.92
C PRO A 633 42.11 40.41 -8.63
N SER A 634 40.78 40.45 -8.78
CA SER A 634 40.08 41.61 -9.35
C SER A 634 39.49 42.49 -8.23
N LYS A 635 39.75 43.80 -8.34
CA LYS A 635 39.06 44.85 -7.58
C LYS A 635 37.89 45.34 -8.44
N ASN A 636 36.69 45.30 -7.88
CA ASN A 636 35.43 45.82 -8.45
C ASN A 636 34.82 45.01 -9.61
N LYS A 637 33.95 44.06 -9.25
CA LYS A 637 32.62 43.90 -9.88
C LYS A 637 31.63 43.52 -8.79
N GLU A 638 30.64 44.38 -8.54
CA GLU A 638 29.43 44.00 -7.81
C GLU A 638 28.73 42.91 -8.62
N SER A 639 28.93 41.65 -8.22
CA SER A 639 28.15 40.53 -8.70
C SER A 639 27.03 40.24 -7.70
N ASN A 640 25.79 40.49 -8.09
CA ASN A 640 24.58 40.14 -7.35
C ASN A 640 24.31 38.61 -7.37
N LYS A 641 25.29 37.80 -6.99
CA LYS A 641 25.14 36.36 -6.69
C LYS A 641 25.43 36.13 -5.21
N ARG A 642 24.69 35.23 -4.55
CA ARG A 642 25.06 34.71 -3.23
C ARG A 642 26.31 33.83 -3.38
N VAL A 643 27.49 34.47 -3.42
CA VAL A 643 28.78 33.77 -3.44
C VAL A 643 28.89 32.89 -2.19
N LYS A 644 29.12 31.57 -2.37
CA LYS A 644 29.34 30.63 -1.26
C LYS A 644 30.48 31.15 -0.38
N PHE A 645 30.35 31.01 0.93
CA PHE A 645 31.34 31.54 1.89
C PHE A 645 32.77 31.10 1.55
N ALA A 646 32.97 29.82 1.22
CA ALA A 646 34.28 29.32 0.80
C ALA A 646 34.80 30.02 -0.47
N ASP A 647 33.96 30.29 -1.46
CA ASP A 647 34.36 31.02 -2.68
C ASP A 647 34.74 32.47 -2.38
N LYS A 648 34.03 33.12 -1.44
CA LYS A 648 34.40 34.45 -0.96
C LYS A 648 35.77 34.43 -0.27
N CYS A 649 36.04 33.41 0.53
CA CYS A 649 37.37 33.20 1.10
C CYS A 649 38.44 33.01 0.03
N VAL A 650 38.18 32.24 -1.04
CA VAL A 650 39.15 32.08 -2.14
C VAL A 650 39.44 33.43 -2.80
N ILE A 651 38.40 34.24 -3.07
CA ILE A 651 38.55 35.56 -3.69
C ILE A 651 39.36 36.50 -2.79
N LYS A 652 39.01 36.58 -1.51
CA LYS A 652 39.74 37.38 -0.52
C LYS A 652 41.19 36.93 -0.39
N LEU A 653 41.45 35.63 -0.35
CA LEU A 653 42.79 35.06 -0.33
C LEU A 653 43.60 35.44 -1.59
N ALA A 654 43.00 35.32 -2.79
CA ALA A 654 43.65 35.72 -4.03
C ALA A 654 44.02 37.22 -4.03
N GLN A 655 43.14 38.06 -3.48
CA GLN A 655 43.37 39.50 -3.33
C GLN A 655 44.51 39.82 -2.34
N GLU A 656 44.49 39.22 -1.14
CA GLU A 656 45.52 39.43 -0.12
C GLU A 656 46.89 38.92 -0.57
N MET A 657 46.92 37.79 -1.30
CA MET A 657 48.15 37.22 -1.81
C MET A 657 48.61 37.84 -3.13
N ASN A 658 47.79 38.73 -3.73
CA ASN A 658 48.00 39.34 -5.04
C ASN A 658 48.41 38.31 -6.11
N SER A 659 47.69 37.18 -6.16
CA SER A 659 48.04 36.03 -7.00
C SER A 659 46.77 35.35 -7.52
N GLU A 660 46.84 34.84 -8.75
CA GLU A 660 45.76 34.02 -9.31
C GLU A 660 45.83 32.60 -8.73
N LEU A 661 44.66 32.06 -8.37
CA LEU A 661 44.53 30.73 -7.79
C LEU A 661 43.83 29.79 -8.75
N VAL A 662 44.46 28.64 -9.01
CA VAL A 662 43.93 27.54 -9.83
C VAL A 662 43.42 26.44 -8.90
N LYS A 663 42.15 26.06 -9.06
CA LYS A 663 41.56 24.95 -8.30
C LYS A 663 42.11 23.61 -8.80
N VAL A 664 42.72 22.82 -7.90
CA VAL A 664 43.34 21.52 -8.23
C VAL A 664 42.68 20.32 -7.55
N GLY A 665 41.78 20.57 -6.60
CA GLY A 665 40.97 19.57 -5.94
C GLY A 665 39.74 20.19 -5.29
N ARG A 666 39.04 19.45 -4.42
CA ARG A 666 37.73 19.85 -3.87
C ARG A 666 37.79 21.18 -3.11
N SER A 667 38.78 21.32 -2.24
CA SER A 667 39.06 22.49 -1.40
C SER A 667 40.48 23.03 -1.58
N THR A 668 41.20 22.57 -2.60
CA THR A 668 42.63 22.82 -2.79
C THR A 668 42.89 23.70 -4.00
N TYR A 669 43.76 24.68 -3.80
CA TYR A 669 44.10 25.70 -4.79
C TYR A 669 45.62 25.88 -4.84
N ILE A 670 46.15 26.17 -6.03
CA ILE A 670 47.57 26.50 -6.23
C ILE A 670 47.70 27.88 -6.83
N SER A 671 48.76 28.61 -6.48
CA SER A 671 49.15 29.80 -7.24
C SER A 671 49.55 29.43 -8.66
N THR A 672 49.39 30.35 -9.62
CA THR A 672 49.72 30.10 -11.04
C THR A 672 51.19 29.80 -11.30
N ASP A 673 52.10 30.25 -10.44
CA ASP A 673 53.52 29.88 -10.46
C ASP A 673 53.81 28.49 -9.84
N GLY A 674 52.77 27.82 -9.31
CA GLY A 674 52.84 26.53 -8.65
C GLY A 674 53.58 26.53 -7.31
N SER A 675 54.02 27.69 -6.80
CA SER A 675 54.90 27.77 -5.63
C SER A 675 54.17 27.59 -4.31
N LYS A 676 52.93 28.08 -4.19
CA LYS A 676 52.11 28.04 -2.98
C LYS A 676 50.84 27.23 -3.19
N GLY A 677 50.53 26.37 -2.22
CA GLY A 677 49.31 25.57 -2.18
C GLY A 677 48.45 25.95 -0.97
N TYR A 678 47.13 25.98 -1.16
CA TYR A 678 46.16 26.38 -0.15
C TYR A 678 45.06 25.33 -0.03
N VAL A 679 44.78 24.90 1.20
CA VAL A 679 43.56 24.15 1.55
C VAL A 679 42.59 25.13 2.19
N ILE A 680 41.38 25.27 1.65
CA ILE A 680 40.37 26.17 2.22
C ILE A 680 39.34 25.36 3.00
N THR A 681 39.13 25.74 4.25
CA THR A 681 38.09 25.19 5.11
C THR A 681 37.34 26.33 5.78
N THR A 682 36.04 26.16 6.01
CA THR A 682 35.18 27.20 6.58
C THR A 682 34.42 26.67 7.78
N SER A 683 34.20 27.55 8.77
CA SER A 683 33.41 27.29 9.96
C SER A 683 32.49 28.48 10.18
N LYS A 684 31.27 28.24 10.64
CA LYS A 684 30.43 29.32 11.19
C LYS A 684 30.97 29.74 12.58
N ALA A 685 30.53 30.89 13.09
CA ALA A 685 30.79 31.29 14.46
C ALA A 685 29.83 30.58 15.42
N TYR A 686 30.37 29.90 16.42
CA TYR A 686 29.63 29.37 17.56
C TYR A 686 29.80 30.31 18.75
N ARG A 687 28.76 30.56 19.54
CA ARG A 687 28.89 31.40 20.74
C ARG A 687 29.33 30.56 21.93
N GLN A 688 30.43 30.96 22.57
CA GLN A 688 30.86 30.41 23.86
C GLN A 688 31.14 31.59 24.80
N GLY A 689 30.19 31.86 25.70
CA GLY A 689 30.18 33.10 26.49
C GLY A 689 30.10 34.33 25.58
N ASN A 690 31.00 35.30 25.79
CA ASN A 690 31.10 36.54 25.00
C ASN A 690 32.02 36.44 23.78
N ARG A 691 32.48 35.23 23.42
CA ARG A 691 33.46 34.99 22.35
C ARG A 691 32.83 34.21 21.21
N GLU A 692 33.31 34.47 19.99
CA GLU A 692 33.03 33.62 18.84
C GLU A 692 34.05 32.48 18.80
N LYS A 693 33.58 31.24 18.77
CA LYS A 693 34.36 30.02 18.63
C LYS A 693 34.23 29.51 17.20
N TYR A 694 35.31 29.01 16.64
CA TYR A 694 35.34 28.35 15.33
C TYR A 694 36.03 27.01 15.48
N TRP A 695 35.46 25.97 14.87
CA TRP A 695 35.98 24.62 14.95
C TRP A 695 36.22 24.05 13.56
N PHE A 696 37.37 23.42 13.37
CA PHE A 696 37.76 22.81 12.10
C PHE A 696 38.45 21.47 12.33
N ALA A 697 38.31 20.57 11.35
CA ALA A 697 39.08 19.34 11.27
C ALA A 697 40.29 19.54 10.37
N TYR A 698 41.50 19.47 10.94
CA TYR A 698 42.73 19.43 10.18
C TYR A 698 43.01 18.00 9.70
N ARG A 699 43.06 17.79 8.38
CA ARG A 699 43.36 16.51 7.73
C ARG A 699 44.56 16.65 6.82
N ARG A 700 45.41 15.62 6.77
CA ARG A 700 46.56 15.58 5.85
C ARG A 700 46.19 15.19 4.41
N ASN A 701 45.06 14.50 4.20
CA ASN A 701 44.66 13.99 2.88
C ASN A 701 44.63 15.08 1.78
N PRO A 702 44.02 16.26 2.00
CA PRO A 702 44.01 17.33 0.98
C PRO A 702 45.40 17.85 0.61
N LEU A 703 46.41 17.69 1.49
CA LEU A 703 47.78 18.10 1.19
C LEU A 703 48.44 17.24 0.11
N GLY A 704 47.83 16.09 -0.22
CA GLY A 704 48.24 15.22 -1.33
C GLY A 704 48.18 15.94 -2.69
N ASP A 705 47.17 16.78 -2.90
CA ASP A 705 46.99 17.56 -4.13
C ASP A 705 48.08 18.63 -4.27
N LEU A 706 48.64 19.08 -3.13
CA LEU A 706 49.61 20.17 -3.03
C LEU A 706 51.06 19.67 -2.96
N LYS A 707 51.32 18.38 -3.26
CA LYS A 707 52.67 17.78 -3.13
C LYS A 707 53.77 18.53 -3.87
N LYS A 708 53.44 19.18 -4.99
CA LYS A 708 54.39 19.92 -5.85
C LYS A 708 54.67 21.36 -5.39
N CYS A 709 53.89 21.90 -4.45
CA CYS A 709 54.06 23.26 -3.95
C CYS A 709 55.16 23.33 -2.89
N LYS A 710 55.99 24.39 -2.94
CA LYS A 710 57.08 24.64 -1.99
C LYS A 710 56.54 25.04 -0.62
N GLU A 711 55.51 25.89 -0.61
CA GLU A 711 54.84 26.35 0.59
C GLU A 711 53.38 25.88 0.59
N LYS A 712 52.87 25.48 1.76
CA LYS A 712 51.52 24.96 1.92
C LYS A 712 50.85 25.62 3.09
N TYR A 713 49.59 25.99 2.91
CA TYR A 713 48.81 26.71 3.90
C TYR A 713 47.44 26.06 4.07
N VAL A 714 46.90 26.13 5.28
CA VAL A 714 45.48 25.89 5.53
C VAL A 714 44.84 27.21 5.89
N VAL A 715 43.76 27.52 5.19
CA VAL A 715 43.03 28.78 5.29
C VAL A 715 41.69 28.49 5.96
N TYR A 716 41.54 28.98 7.19
CA TYR A 716 40.37 28.81 8.03
C TYR A 716 39.46 30.04 7.91
N GLY A 717 38.41 29.95 7.11
CA GLY A 717 37.38 30.98 7.03
C GLY A 717 36.46 30.96 8.25
N CYS A 718 36.43 32.05 9.01
CA CYS A 718 35.71 32.16 10.28
C CYS A 718 34.46 33.03 10.12
N LYS A 719 33.29 32.39 9.98
CA LYS A 719 31.94 32.97 9.79
C LYS A 719 31.71 33.71 8.47
N ASP A 720 32.62 34.60 8.10
CA ASP A 720 32.59 35.38 6.86
C ASP A 720 34.01 35.72 6.38
N GLU A 721 34.11 36.29 5.17
CA GLU A 721 35.39 36.57 4.50
C GLU A 721 36.24 37.65 5.18
N ASN A 722 35.72 38.32 6.21
CA ASN A 722 36.45 39.37 6.94
C ASN A 722 37.31 38.83 8.08
N THR A 723 37.24 37.53 8.36
CA THR A 723 38.12 36.90 9.35
C THR A 723 38.57 35.55 8.83
N MET A 724 39.76 35.53 8.25
CA MET A 724 40.38 34.30 7.75
C MET A 724 41.71 34.09 8.44
N ILE A 725 42.04 32.84 8.78
CA ILE A 725 43.33 32.51 9.40
C ILE A 725 44.11 31.66 8.41
N CYS A 726 45.19 32.21 7.85
CA CYS A 726 46.07 31.54 6.90
C CYS A 726 47.30 30.99 7.63
N LEU A 727 47.23 29.74 8.06
CA LEU A 727 48.30 29.11 8.83
C LEU A 727 49.22 28.27 7.92
N PRO A 728 50.54 28.45 8.00
CA PRO A 728 51.48 27.55 7.34
C PRO A 728 51.29 26.13 7.86
N VAL A 729 51.26 25.15 6.95
CA VAL A 729 51.18 23.72 7.32
C VAL A 729 52.33 23.33 8.24
N SER A 730 53.53 23.91 8.05
CA SER A 730 54.68 23.68 8.93
C SER A 730 54.46 24.11 10.38
N GLU A 731 53.67 25.15 10.63
CA GLU A 731 53.36 25.63 11.98
C GLU A 731 52.26 24.79 12.64
N ILE A 732 51.29 24.31 11.85
CA ILE A 732 50.28 23.36 12.31
C ILE A 732 50.95 22.04 12.70
N GLU A 733 51.80 21.50 11.82
CA GLU A 733 52.50 20.23 12.00
C GLU A 733 53.42 20.23 13.23
N LYS A 734 54.05 21.37 13.57
CA LYS A 734 54.85 21.54 14.80
C LYS A 734 54.05 21.47 16.09
N SER A 735 52.73 21.67 16.03
CA SER A 735 51.87 21.82 17.21
C SER A 735 50.86 20.67 17.38
N LEU A 736 50.93 19.63 16.53
CA LEU A 736 49.92 18.56 16.49
C LEU A 736 49.82 17.74 17.78
N ASP A 737 50.93 17.55 18.49
CA ASP A 737 51.02 16.89 19.79
C ASP A 737 50.28 17.67 20.89
N ARG A 738 50.08 18.98 20.68
CA ARG A 738 49.37 19.89 21.57
C ARG A 738 47.87 20.00 21.28
N LEU A 739 47.38 19.28 20.27
CA LEU A 739 45.97 19.30 19.86
C LEU A 739 45.22 18.06 20.32
N ASN A 740 43.91 18.22 20.49
CA ASN A 740 43.04 17.06 20.50
C ASN A 740 43.01 16.44 19.11
N LEU A 741 42.97 15.12 19.08
CA LEU A 741 42.97 14.33 17.87
C LEU A 741 41.88 13.28 17.96
N SER A 742 41.29 12.99 16.82
CA SER A 742 40.40 11.84 16.66
C SER A 742 41.20 10.71 16.06
N THR A 743 41.12 9.52 16.65
CA THR A 743 41.68 8.31 16.06
C THR A 743 40.56 7.46 15.49
N ASP A 744 40.87 6.70 14.45
CA ASP A 744 40.07 5.55 14.07
C ASP A 744 40.26 4.42 15.08
N GLU A 745 39.51 3.34 14.90
CA GLU A 745 39.54 2.20 15.82
C GLU A 745 40.88 1.42 15.80
N ASP A 746 41.80 1.71 14.87
CA ASP A 746 43.15 1.11 14.82
C ASP A 746 44.19 1.98 15.53
N GLY A 747 43.74 3.07 16.18
CA GLY A 747 44.60 4.06 16.82
C GLY A 747 45.28 5.01 15.82
N MET A 748 44.92 4.95 14.53
CA MET A 748 45.48 5.86 13.53
C MET A 748 44.73 7.18 13.56
N ILE A 749 45.48 8.27 13.46
CA ILE A 749 44.91 9.61 13.57
C ILE A 749 44.11 9.94 12.31
N THR A 750 42.81 10.24 12.46
CA THR A 750 41.93 10.65 11.36
C THR A 750 42.02 12.14 11.09
N HIS A 751 42.00 12.95 12.16
CA HIS A 751 42.13 14.40 12.08
C HIS A 751 42.49 15.01 13.44
N TRP A 752 42.99 16.25 13.40
CA TRP A 752 43.25 17.07 14.57
C TRP A 752 42.21 18.18 14.69
N HIS A 753 41.79 18.48 15.91
CA HIS A 753 40.78 19.49 16.19
C HIS A 753 41.47 20.85 16.28
N MET A 754 41.10 21.75 15.36
CA MET A 754 41.55 23.13 15.32
C MET A 754 40.46 24.02 15.90
N VAL A 755 40.73 24.68 17.02
CA VAL A 755 39.76 25.54 17.70
C VAL A 755 40.31 26.96 17.81
N PHE A 756 39.59 27.89 17.22
CA PHE A 756 39.93 29.31 17.29
C PHE A 756 38.86 30.07 18.05
N PHE A 757 39.28 31.11 18.76
CA PHE A 757 38.38 32.03 19.42
C PHE A 757 38.65 33.45 18.96
N LYS A 758 37.59 34.22 18.75
CA LYS A 758 37.64 35.65 18.52
C LYS A 758 36.92 36.35 19.67
N ASP A 759 37.63 37.22 20.37
CA ASP A 759 37.07 38.02 21.45
C ASP A 759 36.37 39.30 20.94
N SER A 760 35.79 40.06 21.87
CA SER A 760 35.11 41.33 21.56
C SER A 760 36.04 42.44 21.05
N ALA A 761 37.36 42.32 21.27
CA ALA A 761 38.37 43.24 20.74
C ALA A 761 38.87 42.82 19.34
N GLY A 762 38.38 41.69 18.82
CA GLY A 762 38.79 41.14 17.52
C GLY A 762 40.12 40.38 17.57
N ILE A 763 40.65 40.09 18.75
CA ILE A 763 41.85 39.27 18.91
C ILE A 763 41.47 37.81 18.67
N VAL A 764 42.25 37.14 17.82
CA VAL A 764 42.06 35.74 17.45
C VAL A 764 43.13 34.89 18.12
N THR A 765 42.70 33.92 18.91
CA THR A 765 43.58 32.96 19.57
C THR A 765 43.32 31.54 19.06
N TRP A 766 44.35 30.73 19.03
CA TRP A 766 44.28 29.29 18.77
C TRP A 766 44.42 28.53 20.08
N MET A 767 43.43 27.71 20.40
CA MET A 767 43.44 26.87 21.59
C MET A 767 44.22 25.58 21.34
N LEU A 768 45.30 25.41 22.09
CA LEU A 768 46.09 24.20 22.22
C LEU A 768 45.56 23.43 23.43
N SER A 769 45.08 22.21 23.22
CA SER A 769 44.31 21.46 24.22
C SER A 769 45.18 20.60 25.14
N ARG A 770 46.48 20.45 24.85
CA ARG A 770 47.41 19.55 25.55
C ARG A 770 48.80 20.20 25.74
N PRO A 771 49.55 19.84 26.80
CA PRO A 771 49.12 19.01 27.95
C PRO A 771 48.14 19.73 28.88
N GLU A 772 48.23 21.06 28.94
CA GLU A 772 47.26 21.95 29.57
C GLU A 772 46.63 22.84 28.48
N ILE A 773 45.46 23.39 28.77
CA ILE A 773 44.79 24.30 27.83
C ILE A 773 45.56 25.61 27.80
N GLU A 774 46.13 25.94 26.65
CA GLU A 774 46.80 27.20 26.37
C GLU A 774 46.17 27.86 25.14
N GLU A 775 46.03 29.17 25.15
CA GLU A 775 45.61 29.93 23.99
C GLU A 775 46.76 30.80 23.48
N ILE A 776 47.17 30.59 22.23
CA ILE A 776 48.21 31.41 21.60
C ILE A 776 47.59 32.44 20.66
N ASN A 777 48.13 33.66 20.68
CA ASN A 777 47.70 34.71 19.77
C ASN A 777 48.12 34.37 18.33
N VAL A 778 47.16 34.35 17.41
CA VAL A 778 47.38 34.03 15.98
C VAL A 778 47.04 35.19 15.06
N ASN A 779 46.90 36.42 15.58
CA ASN A 779 46.57 37.60 14.77
C ASN A 779 47.54 37.84 13.61
N LYS A 780 48.83 37.45 13.75
CA LYS A 780 49.82 37.56 12.66
C LYS A 780 49.50 36.68 11.43
N TYR A 781 48.61 35.71 11.58
CA TYR A 781 48.13 34.82 10.52
C TYR A 781 46.71 35.16 10.05
N VAL A 782 46.08 36.18 10.64
CA VAL A 782 44.76 36.64 10.23
C VAL A 782 44.90 37.52 8.98
N ILE A 783 44.09 37.26 7.96
CA ILE A 783 44.03 37.99 6.68
C ILE A 783 42.62 38.53 6.40
#